data_AF-A0A7J7JGX9-F1
#
_entry.id   AF-A0A7J7JGX9-F1
#
_cell.length_a   1.000
_cell.length_b   1.000
_cell.length_c   1.000
_cell.angle_alpha   90.00
_cell.angle_beta   90.00
_cell.angle_gamma   90.00
#
_symmetry.space_group_name_H-M   'P 1'
#
loop_
_entity.id
_entity.type
_entity.pdbx_description
1 polymer ?
#
loop_
_entity_poly.entity_id
_entity_poly.type
_entity_poly.pdbx_seq_one_letter_code
_entity_poly.pdbx_strand_id
1 'polypeptide(L)'
;MLAMFLMININMIRNTKCEVQTVTLAVTPTKIQNELISTFFVDNYKSKTTKENQHFLHKIVKRSPDNQLLCLPTNKLSSVPTDLFTVSTANKFDVPTNTSSDYDAITMVWTGQNNATRVVAVIDLSQRAESVIYQSQESTSSFTKSVGLKGLHVLILETNPNDTNHVIVIGRKNTSYESCISNNAGVSFICYPLPGSFAPVAGTILFRDHLVMMIMQSTDYFNDDRVLALSKDSGKTWKIVEHNVQSAVFEPTYKHSIMAMVSVENPVSIISIFGFTMDTKSQMKRIEFNDGEATTSSLLAGLGTADVTGFQYADQYLHVVTQDSDGHKLLKVSKDNGNTFTNTQLPPIDSGQYINILDVADQLIFAHISDPVDDDIGTLLTSGDDGVFYTQSMTNHIKEDFYSVMSMNGVYLTTQKQLDGSLISKISRNRGGEWEDLKLKDCLPAQDESCKIQVYNKYLITFHQESGQSKVLAQSPYSNRNARGLIIIQGIVADRIAWDSSAKNYLYESEKVLIFVSGDGGFNWVQAPSAMMGAHHVMIGDSGSIIMALPVNKELTKMHFSLDEGGCWSDLPIKIDVVDGFSIEALVSQPGLQSLKLGIVGHGSSSSGQLTWAIIDVDFSKIVSDKCKETDLDSWEDTPYCYLGEKRTYKRIKKESWCYMGANSGVSYTAETCACSRSDYECDYGYLKQTDKERTCSKDPDFKNQVTFCKNGTVYQLESSGYRKVPGDKCDASKPNSFVRDTNGKVKSLNRPCDAGDTDTYLSLETVEKKICGTSQKMVSGDDSNEHKTKGLVAVVVILTLISTALCIALGIVYMKYRRIQNQFNYGEFDNIPSSTDLAPSASSVSETVGITHGSKNGKSYSKLKDSTVELDVDLLNM
;
A
#
# COMPACT_ATOMS: atom_id res chain seq x y z
N MET A 1 -7.04 -18.52 6.87
CA MET A 1 -7.80 -17.32 7.27
C MET A 1 -6.94 -16.29 8.00
N LEU A 2 -6.38 -16.54 9.20
CA LEU A 2 -5.56 -15.52 9.90
C LEU A 2 -4.40 -14.95 9.05
N ALA A 3 -3.72 -15.79 8.26
CA ALA A 3 -2.62 -15.37 7.38
C ALA A 3 -3.04 -14.43 6.22
N MET A 4 -4.34 -14.31 5.93
CA MET A 4 -4.84 -13.48 4.82
C MET A 4 -5.10 -12.02 5.24
N PHE A 5 -5.04 -11.72 6.54
CA PHE A 5 -5.21 -10.37 7.10
C PHE A 5 -3.89 -9.62 7.33
N LEU A 6 -2.72 -10.24 7.11
CA LEU A 6 -1.41 -9.61 7.31
C LEU A 6 -0.84 -8.91 6.07
N MET A 7 -1.48 -9.11 4.91
CA MET A 7 -1.22 -8.37 3.67
C MET A 7 -2.36 -7.37 3.45
N ILE A 8 -2.06 -6.21 2.86
CA ILE A 8 -2.97 -5.07 2.65
C ILE A 8 -3.26 -4.25 3.92
N ASN A 9 -2.28 -3.45 4.33
CA ASN A 9 -2.55 -2.13 4.91
C ASN A 9 -1.34 -1.17 4.76
N ILE A 10 -1.31 -0.47 3.62
CA ILE A 10 -0.64 0.84 3.52
C ILE A 10 -1.71 1.77 2.95
N ASN A 11 -2.40 2.49 3.83
CA ASN A 11 -3.41 3.46 3.43
C ASN A 11 -3.01 4.88 3.86
N MET A 12 -3.52 5.86 3.12
CA MET A 12 -2.95 7.20 3.08
C MET A 12 -3.27 8.03 4.33
N ILE A 13 -2.25 8.28 5.16
CA ILE A 13 -2.19 9.45 6.06
C ILE A 13 -0.90 10.22 5.74
N ARG A 14 -0.86 10.89 4.59
CA ARG A 14 0.26 11.76 4.18
C ARG A 14 -0.01 13.22 4.58
N ASN A 15 0.13 13.55 5.87
CA ASN A 15 0.26 14.97 6.26
C ASN A 15 1.08 15.24 7.54
N THR A 16 2.10 14.42 7.82
CA THR A 16 3.13 14.73 8.83
C THR A 16 4.45 15.15 8.18
N LYS A 17 5.11 16.17 8.73
CA LYS A 17 6.46 16.61 8.31
C LYS A 17 7.58 15.66 8.76
N CYS A 18 7.27 14.70 9.62
CA CYS A 18 8.14 13.59 9.98
C CYS A 18 7.67 12.35 9.21
N GLU A 19 8.57 11.78 8.42
CA GLU A 19 8.40 10.51 7.74
C GLU A 19 8.99 9.42 8.66
N VAL A 20 8.16 8.54 9.21
CA VAL A 20 8.59 7.33 9.93
C VAL A 20 8.35 6.15 9.00
N GLN A 21 9.33 5.25 8.92
CA GLN A 21 9.22 4.02 8.14
C GLN A 21 9.22 2.82 9.07
N THR A 22 8.04 2.18 9.16
CA THR A 22 7.84 0.85 9.74
C THR A 22 7.77 -0.14 8.59
N VAL A 23 8.59 -1.20 8.64
CA VAL A 23 8.72 -2.20 7.57
C VAL A 23 8.40 -3.57 8.17
N THR A 24 7.33 -4.20 7.73
CA THR A 24 6.91 -5.54 8.18
C THR A 24 6.85 -6.49 6.97
N LEU A 25 7.50 -7.64 7.09
CA LEU A 25 7.68 -8.63 6.02
C LEU A 25 7.40 -10.03 6.58
N ALA A 26 6.77 -10.89 5.78
CA ALA A 26 6.40 -12.25 6.19
C ALA A 26 6.63 -13.25 5.06
N VAL A 27 7.42 -14.29 5.34
CA VAL A 27 7.65 -15.45 4.49
C VAL A 27 6.46 -16.40 4.65
N THR A 28 5.85 -16.83 3.55
CA THR A 28 4.80 -17.85 3.59
C THR A 28 5.40 -19.23 3.27
N PRO A 29 5.15 -20.27 4.10
CA PRO A 29 5.65 -21.61 3.81
C PRO A 29 5.03 -22.20 2.52
N THR A 30 5.81 -22.26 1.45
CA THR A 30 5.43 -22.76 0.10
C THR A 30 5.14 -24.26 0.03
N LYS A 31 5.00 -24.95 1.17
CA LYS A 31 5.07 -26.41 1.29
C LYS A 31 3.74 -27.16 1.07
N ILE A 32 2.66 -26.47 0.69
CA ILE A 32 1.32 -27.06 0.48
C ILE A 32 0.88 -27.08 -1.00
N GLN A 33 1.68 -26.55 -1.94
CA GLN A 33 1.35 -26.57 -3.38
C GLN A 33 2.35 -27.30 -4.31
N ASN A 34 3.38 -27.96 -3.76
CA ASN A 34 4.45 -28.57 -4.57
C ASN A 34 4.31 -30.09 -4.87
N GLU A 35 3.14 -30.71 -4.61
CA GLU A 35 2.87 -32.11 -5.01
C GLU A 35 1.76 -32.21 -6.08
N LEU A 36 2.00 -31.57 -7.24
CA LEU A 36 1.49 -31.95 -8.57
C LEU A 36 2.21 -31.08 -9.62
N ILE A 37 2.35 -31.58 -10.85
CA ILE A 37 3.09 -30.97 -11.97
C ILE A 37 4.63 -31.04 -11.82
N SER A 38 5.16 -32.25 -11.98
CA SER A 38 6.58 -32.48 -12.30
C SER A 38 6.74 -33.55 -13.39
N THR A 39 6.44 -33.22 -14.66
CA THR A 39 6.93 -34.00 -15.82
C THR A 39 6.68 -33.27 -17.15
N PHE A 40 7.60 -33.46 -18.13
CA PHE A 40 7.60 -32.93 -19.51
C PHE A 40 7.86 -31.40 -19.63
N PHE A 41 8.72 -30.88 -20.52
CA PHE A 41 9.52 -31.44 -21.63
C PHE A 41 10.99 -31.00 -21.59
N VAL A 42 11.89 -31.80 -22.19
CA VAL A 42 13.25 -31.41 -22.59
C VAL A 42 13.44 -31.79 -24.07
N ASP A 43 13.83 -30.83 -24.91
CA ASP A 43 14.74 -31.02 -26.06
C ASP A 43 14.96 -29.66 -26.77
N ASN A 44 16.16 -29.08 -26.69
CA ASN A 44 17.32 -29.26 -27.59
C ASN A 44 17.35 -28.29 -28.79
N TYR A 45 18.20 -27.26 -28.71
CA TYR A 45 18.85 -26.67 -29.89
C TYR A 45 20.31 -26.30 -29.56
N LYS A 46 21.22 -26.58 -30.51
CA LYS A 46 22.68 -26.55 -30.29
C LYS A 46 23.41 -25.78 -31.40
N SER A 47 24.53 -25.15 -31.01
CA SER A 47 25.57 -24.59 -31.89
C SER A 47 25.19 -23.30 -32.65
N LYS A 48 26.11 -22.41 -33.06
CA LYS A 48 27.56 -22.57 -33.31
C LYS A 48 28.39 -21.38 -32.79
N THR A 49 29.60 -21.68 -32.34
CA THR A 49 30.69 -20.71 -32.15
C THR A 49 31.57 -20.62 -33.40
N THR A 50 32.17 -19.45 -33.63
CA THR A 50 33.39 -19.29 -34.45
C THR A 50 34.23 -18.12 -33.92
N LYS A 51 35.56 -18.26 -33.95
CA LYS A 51 36.56 -17.25 -33.57
C LYS A 51 37.10 -16.51 -34.80
N GLU A 52 37.98 -15.53 -34.55
CA GLU A 52 38.81 -14.71 -35.47
C GLU A 52 38.26 -13.28 -35.72
N ASN A 53 39.04 -12.19 -35.69
CA ASN A 53 40.50 -11.99 -35.47
C ASN A 53 40.80 -10.65 -34.75
N GLN A 54 41.98 -10.53 -34.12
CA GLN A 54 42.51 -9.27 -33.58
C GLN A 54 43.40 -8.52 -34.59
N HIS A 55 43.01 -7.33 -35.06
CA HIS A 55 43.90 -6.15 -35.25
C HIS A 55 43.16 -5.00 -35.96
N PHE A 56 42.98 -3.85 -35.31
CA PHE A 56 43.55 -2.55 -35.73
C PHE A 56 43.10 -1.42 -34.79
N LEU A 57 44.05 -0.65 -34.27
CA LEU A 57 43.80 0.64 -33.60
C LEU A 57 43.92 1.77 -34.64
N HIS A 58 42.85 2.54 -34.87
CA HIS A 58 42.87 4.01 -34.83
C HIS A 58 41.47 4.62 -35.08
N LYS A 59 41.21 5.79 -34.49
CA LYS A 59 39.94 6.52 -34.46
C LYS A 59 39.28 6.76 -35.84
N ILE A 60 37.96 6.62 -35.92
CA ILE A 60 37.00 7.64 -36.43
C ILE A 60 35.58 7.31 -35.92
N VAL A 61 34.79 8.35 -35.66
CA VAL A 61 33.49 8.29 -34.96
C VAL A 61 32.39 7.59 -35.77
N LYS A 62 31.77 6.54 -35.20
CA LYS A 62 30.40 6.09 -35.51
C LYS A 62 29.72 5.61 -34.22
N ARG A 63 28.42 5.93 -34.06
CA ARG A 63 27.59 5.52 -32.92
C ARG A 63 27.43 3.99 -32.86
N SER A 64 27.38 3.44 -31.66
CA SER A 64 27.03 2.03 -31.42
C SER A 64 25.54 1.78 -31.73
N PRO A 65 25.13 0.53 -32.09
CA PRO A 65 23.71 0.16 -32.15
C PRO A 65 23.02 0.22 -30.78
N ASP A 66 23.78 0.02 -29.71
CA ASP A 66 23.33 0.26 -28.35
C ASP A 66 23.37 1.77 -28.09
N ASN A 67 22.23 2.37 -27.81
CA ASN A 67 22.07 3.82 -27.61
C ASN A 67 22.62 4.31 -26.24
N GLN A 68 23.73 3.73 -25.80
CA GLN A 68 24.52 4.27 -24.70
C GLN A 68 24.98 5.68 -25.10
N LEU A 69 24.58 6.69 -24.32
CA LEU A 69 25.46 7.83 -24.14
C LEU A 69 26.84 7.29 -23.79
N LEU A 70 27.91 7.90 -24.29
CA LEU A 70 29.27 7.56 -23.92
C LEU A 70 29.45 7.75 -22.41
N CYS A 71 29.15 6.70 -21.64
CA CYS A 71 29.37 6.66 -20.21
C CYS A 71 30.84 6.96 -19.99
N LEU A 72 31.11 8.13 -19.37
CA LEU A 72 32.46 8.65 -19.27
C LEU A 72 33.34 7.59 -18.61
N PRO A 73 34.50 7.24 -19.22
CA PRO A 73 35.26 6.08 -18.80
C PRO A 73 35.77 6.28 -17.38
N THR A 74 35.12 5.60 -16.43
CA THR A 74 35.64 4.63 -15.46
C THR A 74 36.92 4.92 -14.66
N ASN A 75 37.67 6.00 -14.92
CA ASN A 75 38.93 6.33 -14.26
C ASN A 75 38.78 6.58 -12.74
N LYS A 76 37.59 7.01 -12.27
CA LYS A 76 37.26 7.09 -10.84
C LYS A 76 36.83 5.74 -10.24
N LEU A 77 36.18 4.86 -11.01
CA LEU A 77 35.82 3.52 -10.53
C LEU A 77 37.04 2.58 -10.48
N SER A 78 37.96 2.70 -11.44
CA SER A 78 39.21 1.91 -11.50
C SER A 78 40.18 2.20 -10.35
N SER A 79 39.98 3.30 -9.62
CA SER A 79 40.73 3.60 -8.40
C SER A 79 40.09 3.06 -7.11
N VAL A 80 38.88 2.49 -7.17
CA VAL A 80 38.24 1.88 -5.99
C VAL A 80 38.60 0.38 -5.95
N PRO A 81 39.29 -0.11 -4.92
CA PRO A 81 39.68 -1.51 -4.84
C PRO A 81 38.47 -2.44 -4.86
N THR A 82 38.54 -3.53 -5.63
CA THR A 82 37.53 -4.61 -5.64
C THR A 82 37.26 -5.19 -4.25
N ASP A 83 38.30 -5.20 -3.43
CA ASP A 83 38.33 -5.86 -2.13
C ASP A 83 37.56 -5.05 -1.06
N LEU A 84 37.37 -3.74 -1.31
CA LEU A 84 36.54 -2.82 -0.50
C LEU A 84 35.04 -3.07 -0.64
N PHE A 85 34.64 -3.94 -1.59
CA PHE A 85 33.25 -4.28 -1.90
C PHE A 85 32.88 -5.72 -1.54
N THR A 86 33.76 -6.47 -0.88
CA THR A 86 33.28 -7.57 -0.05
C THR A 86 32.32 -6.97 0.98
N VAL A 87 31.09 -7.48 1.02
CA VAL A 87 30.05 -7.08 1.96
C VAL A 87 30.43 -7.62 3.34
N SER A 88 31.43 -6.99 3.95
CA SER A 88 32.11 -7.43 5.17
C SER A 88 31.32 -7.12 6.45
N THR A 89 30.18 -6.45 6.31
CA THR A 89 29.26 -6.08 7.40
C THR A 89 27.82 -6.48 7.07
N ALA A 90 27.62 -7.74 6.66
CA ALA A 90 26.31 -8.35 6.71
C ALA A 90 25.96 -8.60 8.19
N ASN A 91 24.99 -7.85 8.71
CA ASN A 91 24.60 -7.93 10.12
C ASN A 91 23.80 -9.21 10.33
N LYS A 92 24.48 -10.26 10.79
CA LYS A 92 23.83 -11.55 11.03
C LYS A 92 22.93 -11.43 12.26
N PHE A 93 21.63 -11.68 12.08
CA PHE A 93 20.77 -12.06 13.20
C PHE A 93 21.01 -13.54 13.44
N ASP A 94 21.84 -13.86 14.43
CA ASP A 94 21.80 -15.19 15.03
C ASP A 94 20.45 -15.33 15.75
N VAL A 95 19.44 -15.73 14.98
CA VAL A 95 18.16 -16.23 15.48
C VAL A 95 18.49 -17.36 16.45
N PRO A 96 17.97 -17.36 17.70
CA PRO A 96 18.44 -18.29 18.72
C PRO A 96 18.30 -19.75 18.25
N THR A 97 19.42 -20.47 18.26
CA THR A 97 19.65 -21.73 17.51
C THR A 97 18.87 -22.96 17.99
N ASN A 98 17.79 -22.78 18.76
CA ASN A 98 17.10 -23.82 19.52
C ASN A 98 15.58 -23.89 19.33
N THR A 99 15.00 -23.14 18.38
CA THR A 99 13.62 -23.35 17.95
C THR A 99 13.58 -23.82 16.51
N SER A 100 12.62 -24.69 16.21
CA SER A 100 12.28 -25.10 14.85
C SER A 100 11.96 -23.91 13.95
N SER A 101 11.94 -24.20 12.65
CA SER A 101 11.59 -23.41 11.47
C SER A 101 10.31 -22.55 11.53
N ASP A 102 10.15 -21.70 12.54
CA ASP A 102 8.88 -21.04 12.88
C ASP A 102 8.97 -19.49 12.89
N TYR A 103 10.13 -18.87 12.62
CA TYR A 103 10.29 -17.40 12.58
C TYR A 103 9.99 -16.81 11.20
N ASP A 104 8.72 -16.87 10.83
CA ASP A 104 8.23 -16.53 9.48
C ASP A 104 8.17 -15.03 9.18
N ALA A 105 8.33 -14.12 10.16
CA ALA A 105 8.22 -12.67 9.92
C ALA A 105 9.29 -11.81 10.60
N ILE A 106 9.54 -10.65 10.01
CA ILE A 106 10.41 -9.59 10.55
C ILE A 106 9.66 -8.25 10.48
N THR A 107 9.80 -7.43 11.52
CA THR A 107 9.37 -6.02 11.48
C THR A 107 10.45 -5.10 12.02
N MET A 108 10.59 -3.92 11.43
CA MET A 108 11.64 -2.96 11.74
C MET A 108 11.12 -1.53 11.80
N VAL A 109 11.58 -0.76 12.79
CA VAL A 109 11.43 0.70 12.88
C VAL A 109 12.80 1.38 13.03
N TRP A 110 12.92 2.58 12.49
CA TRP A 110 14.08 3.45 12.69
C TRP A 110 13.90 4.32 13.93
N THR A 111 14.94 4.45 14.76
CA THR A 111 14.87 5.06 16.09
C THR A 111 16.12 5.88 16.41
N GLY A 112 16.11 6.55 17.57
CA GLY A 112 17.24 7.30 18.10
C GLY A 112 17.48 8.63 17.40
N GLN A 113 18.54 9.32 17.81
CA GLN A 113 18.90 10.62 17.23
C GLN A 113 19.12 10.49 15.71
N ASN A 114 18.54 11.42 14.95
CA ASN A 114 18.57 11.45 13.48
C ASN A 114 18.06 10.16 12.78
N ASN A 115 17.30 9.28 13.45
CA ASN A 115 16.89 7.97 12.91
C ASN A 115 18.06 7.05 12.54
N ALA A 116 19.18 7.12 13.27
CA ALA A 116 20.39 6.33 12.97
C ALA A 116 20.41 4.92 13.61
N THR A 117 19.49 4.63 14.55
CA THR A 117 19.31 3.31 15.16
C THR A 117 18.16 2.55 14.48
N ARG A 118 18.19 1.22 14.54
CA ARG A 118 17.12 0.33 14.08
C ARG A 118 16.69 -0.57 15.22
N VAL A 119 15.38 -0.72 15.42
CA VAL A 119 14.78 -1.75 16.27
C VAL A 119 14.11 -2.76 15.37
N VAL A 120 14.43 -4.03 15.54
CA VAL A 120 14.03 -5.13 14.67
C VAL A 120 13.43 -6.24 15.52
N ALA A 121 12.17 -6.60 15.30
CA ALA A 121 11.53 -7.74 15.91
C ALA A 121 11.42 -8.90 14.90
N VAL A 122 11.91 -10.08 15.28
CA VAL A 122 11.70 -11.33 14.57
C VAL A 122 10.54 -12.06 15.24
N ILE A 123 9.53 -12.45 14.44
CA ILE A 123 8.20 -12.87 14.89
C ILE A 123 7.88 -14.25 14.34
N ASP A 124 7.43 -15.15 15.22
CA ASP A 124 6.75 -16.39 14.85
C ASP A 124 5.24 -16.10 14.72
N LEU A 125 4.72 -16.18 13.49
CA LEU A 125 3.30 -15.95 13.19
C LEU A 125 2.38 -17.03 13.76
N SER A 126 2.91 -18.22 14.04
CA SER A 126 2.17 -19.31 14.68
C SER A 126 2.12 -19.20 16.21
N GLN A 127 2.79 -18.21 16.80
CA GLN A 127 2.80 -17.90 18.24
C GLN A 127 3.25 -19.10 19.12
N ARG A 128 4.10 -19.99 18.60
CA ARG A 128 4.69 -21.14 19.32
C ARG A 128 6.02 -20.78 19.99
N ALA A 129 6.77 -19.84 19.41
CA ALA A 129 8.02 -19.29 19.94
C ALA A 129 7.86 -17.83 20.40
N GLU A 130 8.63 -17.42 21.43
CA GLU A 130 8.69 -16.02 21.86
C GLU A 130 9.27 -15.15 20.75
N SER A 131 8.71 -13.96 20.50
CA SER A 131 9.31 -13.02 19.57
C SER A 131 10.62 -12.46 20.13
N VAL A 132 11.58 -12.15 19.26
CA VAL A 132 12.89 -11.61 19.69
C VAL A 132 13.09 -10.24 19.08
N ILE A 133 13.23 -9.22 19.94
CA ILE A 133 13.58 -7.86 19.52
C ILE A 133 15.08 -7.63 19.69
N TYR A 134 15.65 -6.98 18.69
CA TYR A 134 17.03 -6.55 18.59
C TYR A 134 17.10 -5.04 18.33
N GLN A 135 18.21 -4.43 18.73
CA GLN A 135 18.54 -3.04 18.47
C GLN A 135 19.94 -2.97 17.82
N SER A 136 20.12 -2.16 16.78
CA SER A 136 21.45 -1.83 16.26
C SER A 136 22.14 -0.75 17.11
N GLN A 137 23.46 -0.59 16.99
CA GLN A 137 24.16 0.61 17.47
C GLN A 137 24.87 1.31 16.31
N GLU A 138 24.87 2.66 16.29
CA GLU A 138 25.33 3.47 15.14
C GLU A 138 26.74 3.12 14.62
N SER A 139 27.63 2.69 15.51
CA SER A 139 29.06 2.49 15.25
C SER A 139 29.45 1.05 14.89
N THR A 140 28.53 0.09 15.02
CA THR A 140 28.86 -1.33 14.85
C THR A 140 27.88 -2.06 13.94
N SER A 141 28.42 -2.96 13.12
CA SER A 141 27.68 -3.93 12.31
C SER A 141 27.11 -5.08 13.17
N SER A 142 26.41 -4.73 14.26
CA SER A 142 25.99 -5.68 15.29
C SER A 142 24.63 -5.32 15.88
N PHE A 143 23.78 -6.31 16.05
CA PHE A 143 22.50 -6.20 16.75
C PHE A 143 22.62 -6.78 18.17
N THR A 144 22.13 -6.06 19.17
CA THR A 144 22.02 -6.51 20.55
C THR A 144 20.56 -6.83 20.89
N LYS A 145 20.29 -7.98 21.52
CA LYS A 145 18.94 -8.35 21.96
C LYS A 145 18.42 -7.38 23.02
N SER A 146 17.24 -6.81 22.79
CA SER A 146 16.59 -5.86 23.71
C SER A 146 16.16 -6.54 25.01
N VAL A 147 16.24 -5.80 26.11
CA VAL A 147 15.89 -6.30 27.46
C VAL A 147 14.44 -5.95 27.82
N GLY A 148 13.74 -6.82 28.54
CA GLY A 148 12.43 -6.54 29.15
C GLY A 148 11.21 -7.21 28.48
N LEU A 149 11.40 -7.92 27.36
CA LEU A 149 10.31 -8.48 26.54
C LEU A 149 10.15 -10.01 26.61
N LYS A 150 10.62 -10.64 27.70
CA LYS A 150 10.60 -12.10 27.83
C LYS A 150 9.15 -12.64 27.89
N GLY A 151 8.85 -13.66 27.10
CA GLY A 151 7.52 -14.27 27.01
C GLY A 151 6.51 -13.51 26.16
N LEU A 152 6.93 -12.45 25.44
CA LEU A 152 6.04 -11.63 24.63
C LEU A 152 6.05 -12.08 23.16
N HIS A 153 4.87 -12.32 22.60
CA HIS A 153 4.66 -12.45 21.15
C HIS A 153 4.27 -11.08 20.60
N VAL A 154 5.12 -10.50 19.75
CA VAL A 154 4.94 -9.15 19.21
C VAL A 154 3.83 -9.15 18.16
N LEU A 155 2.92 -8.18 18.26
CA LEU A 155 1.82 -7.95 17.31
C LEU A 155 1.98 -6.60 16.59
N ILE A 156 2.50 -5.59 17.28
CA ILE A 156 2.71 -4.23 16.79
C ILE A 156 4.08 -3.74 17.29
N LEU A 157 4.88 -3.14 16.41
CA LEU A 157 6.11 -2.42 16.72
C LEU A 157 6.04 -1.07 16.02
N GLU A 158 5.99 0.03 16.76
CA GLU A 158 5.93 1.39 16.21
C GLU A 158 6.83 2.34 17.00
N THR A 159 7.27 3.43 16.35
CA THR A 159 7.99 4.54 17.00
C THR A 159 7.21 5.83 16.89
N ASN A 160 7.36 6.71 17.88
CA ASN A 160 6.66 7.99 17.88
C ASN A 160 7.32 8.95 16.85
N PRO A 161 6.56 9.49 15.87
CA PRO A 161 7.11 10.40 14.85
C PRO A 161 7.64 11.74 15.42
N ASN A 162 7.27 12.09 16.65
CA ASN A 162 7.72 13.30 17.33
C ASN A 162 8.82 13.03 18.39
N ASP A 163 9.07 11.76 18.77
CA ASP A 163 10.19 11.34 19.62
C ASP A 163 10.67 9.94 19.22
N THR A 164 11.70 9.88 18.41
CA THR A 164 12.25 8.64 17.82
C THR A 164 13.01 7.78 18.83
N ASN A 165 13.21 8.25 20.08
CA ASN A 165 13.68 7.40 21.19
C ASN A 165 12.53 6.60 21.81
N HIS A 166 11.29 7.03 21.59
CA HIS A 166 10.09 6.40 22.10
C HIS A 166 9.62 5.30 21.14
N VAL A 167 9.55 4.08 21.65
CA VAL A 167 9.17 2.88 20.89
C VAL A 167 8.10 2.12 21.67
N ILE A 168 7.00 1.80 21.01
CA ILE A 168 5.90 1.01 21.55
C ILE A 168 5.90 -0.36 20.88
N VAL A 169 5.91 -1.39 21.72
CA VAL A 169 5.69 -2.78 21.33
C VAL A 169 4.39 -3.21 21.98
N ILE A 170 3.40 -3.62 21.19
CA ILE A 170 2.20 -4.27 21.72
C ILE A 170 2.28 -5.74 21.38
N GLY A 171 2.04 -6.59 22.38
CA GLY A 171 2.16 -8.03 22.23
C GLY A 171 1.25 -8.81 23.15
N ARG A 172 1.18 -10.11 22.90
CA ARG A 172 0.47 -11.09 23.71
C ARG A 172 1.44 -11.85 24.61
N LYS A 173 1.05 -12.09 25.85
CA LYS A 173 1.78 -12.89 26.83
C LYS A 173 0.78 -13.76 27.58
N ASN A 174 0.89 -15.07 27.39
CA ASN A 174 -0.13 -16.05 27.81
C ASN A 174 -1.52 -15.69 27.23
N THR A 175 -2.48 -15.33 28.09
CA THR A 175 -3.84 -14.92 27.73
C THR A 175 -4.06 -13.41 27.77
N SER A 176 -3.09 -12.63 28.26
CA SER A 176 -3.15 -11.17 28.39
C SER A 176 -2.40 -10.46 27.27
N TYR A 177 -2.80 -9.22 26.97
CA TYR A 177 -2.04 -8.31 26.12
C TYR A 177 -1.26 -7.30 26.99
N GLU A 178 -0.04 -6.98 26.58
CA GLU A 178 0.84 -5.99 27.23
C GLU A 178 1.26 -4.93 26.20
N SER A 179 1.37 -3.68 26.66
CA SER A 179 2.00 -2.57 25.97
C SER A 179 3.36 -2.31 26.62
N CYS A 180 4.43 -2.48 25.86
CA CYS A 180 5.81 -2.43 26.31
C CYS A 180 6.53 -1.23 25.70
N ILE A 181 7.04 -0.36 26.57
CA ILE A 181 7.51 0.97 26.21
C ILE A 181 9.02 1.08 26.41
N SER A 182 9.73 1.54 25.38
CA SER A 182 11.12 2.01 25.48
C SER A 182 11.16 3.52 25.29
N ASN A 183 11.98 4.21 26.08
CA ASN A 183 12.33 5.64 25.89
C ASN A 183 13.83 5.80 25.61
N ASN A 184 14.49 4.72 25.19
CA ASN A 184 15.92 4.66 24.89
C ASN A 184 16.15 3.89 23.58
N ALA A 185 15.37 4.23 22.55
CA ALA A 185 15.51 3.76 21.18
C ALA A 185 15.51 2.21 21.02
N GLY A 186 14.84 1.50 21.93
CA GLY A 186 14.69 0.04 21.92
C GLY A 186 15.76 -0.77 22.69
N VAL A 187 16.68 -0.12 23.43
CA VAL A 187 17.65 -0.83 24.30
C VAL A 187 16.91 -1.68 25.35
N SER A 188 15.93 -1.09 26.03
CA SER A 188 15.17 -1.73 27.11
C SER A 188 13.71 -1.30 27.12
N PHE A 189 12.82 -2.24 27.45
CA PHE A 189 11.38 -2.04 27.50
C PHE A 189 10.82 -2.28 28.91
N ILE A 190 9.77 -1.54 29.25
CA ILE A 190 8.95 -1.74 30.45
C ILE A 190 7.52 -2.04 30.00
N CYS A 191 6.99 -3.20 30.40
CA CYS A 191 5.66 -3.67 30.00
C CYS A 191 4.58 -3.30 31.01
N TYR A 192 3.42 -2.91 30.48
CA TYR A 192 2.21 -2.55 31.22
C TYR A 192 1.02 -3.34 30.66
N PRO A 193 0.08 -3.82 31.50
CA PRO A 193 -1.06 -4.59 31.02
C PRO A 193 -2.04 -3.70 30.23
N LEU A 194 -2.57 -4.24 29.12
CA LEU A 194 -3.70 -3.66 28.41
C LEU A 194 -5.04 -4.04 29.10
N PRO A 195 -6.15 -3.32 28.81
CA PRO A 195 -7.48 -3.68 29.30
C PRO A 195 -7.85 -5.13 28.94
N GLY A 196 -7.96 -5.99 29.95
CA GLY A 196 -7.92 -7.46 29.79
C GLY A 196 -9.06 -8.13 29.02
N SER A 197 -10.08 -7.38 28.60
CA SER A 197 -11.22 -7.88 27.80
C SER A 197 -11.15 -7.50 26.32
N PHE A 198 -10.03 -6.92 25.87
CA PHE A 198 -9.88 -6.39 24.51
C PHE A 198 -8.51 -6.74 23.91
N ALA A 199 -8.51 -7.12 22.63
CA ALA A 199 -7.33 -7.37 21.82
C ALA A 199 -7.01 -6.16 20.92
N PRO A 200 -5.73 -5.80 20.73
CA PRO A 200 -5.34 -4.68 19.86
C PRO A 200 -5.63 -5.00 18.39
N VAL A 201 -6.17 -4.03 17.64
CA VAL A 201 -6.33 -4.13 16.18
C VAL A 201 -5.09 -3.54 15.50
N ALA A 202 -4.32 -4.38 14.81
CA ALA A 202 -3.11 -3.96 14.10
C ALA A 202 -3.41 -2.87 13.05
N GLY A 203 -2.46 -1.94 12.86
CA GLY A 203 -2.60 -0.81 11.93
C GLY A 203 -3.51 0.33 12.41
N THR A 204 -4.08 0.27 13.63
CA THR A 204 -4.97 1.33 14.16
C THR A 204 -4.31 2.24 15.21
N ILE A 205 -3.04 1.98 15.56
CA ILE A 205 -2.30 2.81 16.50
C ILE A 205 -1.89 4.13 15.85
N LEU A 206 -2.20 5.25 16.49
CA LEU A 206 -1.88 6.60 16.02
C LEU A 206 -1.27 7.44 17.15
N PHE A 207 -0.30 8.27 16.79
CA PHE A 207 0.45 9.14 17.70
C PHE A 207 0.10 10.62 17.51
N ARG A 208 0.07 11.36 18.61
CA ARG A 208 0.03 12.84 18.63
C ARG A 208 0.82 13.34 19.83
N ASP A 209 2.01 13.87 19.60
CA ASP A 209 2.93 14.28 20.66
C ASP A 209 3.15 13.12 21.66
N HIS A 210 2.69 13.24 22.91
CA HIS A 210 2.76 12.15 23.90
C HIS A 210 1.50 11.27 23.97
N LEU A 211 0.43 11.65 23.26
CA LEU A 211 -0.82 10.92 23.18
C LEU A 211 -0.71 9.77 22.18
N VAL A 212 -1.30 8.64 22.53
CA VAL A 212 -1.37 7.46 21.66
C VAL A 212 -2.78 6.92 21.72
N MET A 213 -3.41 6.67 20.58
CA MET A 213 -4.71 6.01 20.52
C MET A 213 -4.65 4.76 19.67
N MET A 214 -5.57 3.83 19.90
CA MET A 214 -5.65 2.54 19.20
C MET A 214 -7.10 2.02 19.27
N ILE A 215 -7.54 1.31 18.23
CA ILE A 215 -8.80 0.56 18.28
C ILE A 215 -8.53 -0.85 18.80
N MET A 216 -9.38 -1.34 19.70
CA MET A 216 -9.29 -2.68 20.25
C MET A 216 -10.63 -3.43 20.07
N GLN A 217 -10.57 -4.71 19.71
CA GLN A 217 -11.74 -5.59 19.55
C GLN A 217 -11.97 -6.37 20.84
N SER A 218 -13.21 -6.53 21.30
CA SER A 218 -13.48 -7.37 22.48
C SER A 218 -13.05 -8.83 22.26
N THR A 219 -12.58 -9.49 23.31
CA THR A 219 -12.16 -10.90 23.27
C THR A 219 -13.29 -11.87 23.61
N ASP A 220 -14.48 -11.39 23.97
CA ASP A 220 -15.65 -12.22 24.21
C ASP A 220 -16.35 -12.55 22.88
N TYR A 221 -16.54 -13.84 22.60
CA TYR A 221 -17.17 -14.34 21.39
C TYR A 221 -18.62 -13.85 21.20
N PHE A 222 -19.29 -13.44 22.28
CA PHE A 222 -20.65 -12.89 22.22
C PHE A 222 -20.69 -11.35 22.14
N ASN A 223 -19.53 -10.70 22.02
CA ASN A 223 -19.43 -9.24 21.99
C ASN A 223 -18.50 -8.75 20.87
N ASP A 224 -19.08 -8.23 19.79
CA ASP A 224 -18.30 -7.65 18.68
C ASP A 224 -17.93 -6.16 18.90
N ASP A 225 -18.07 -5.63 20.12
CA ASP A 225 -17.70 -4.25 20.47
C ASP A 225 -16.22 -3.94 20.14
N ARG A 226 -16.05 -2.83 19.42
CA ARG A 226 -14.76 -2.20 19.10
C ARG A 226 -14.63 -0.92 19.89
N VAL A 227 -13.63 -0.85 20.75
CA VAL A 227 -13.40 0.32 21.60
C VAL A 227 -12.24 1.15 21.08
N LEU A 228 -12.39 2.48 21.16
CA LEU A 228 -11.28 3.40 21.05
C LEU A 228 -10.63 3.54 22.42
N ALA A 229 -9.35 3.16 22.51
CA ALA A 229 -8.52 3.33 23.69
C ALA A 229 -7.54 4.50 23.49
N LEU A 230 -7.43 5.37 24.49
CA LEU A 230 -6.51 6.50 24.53
C LEU A 230 -5.52 6.35 25.70
N SER A 231 -4.25 6.63 25.42
CA SER A 231 -3.15 6.72 26.38
C SER A 231 -2.56 8.13 26.36
N LYS A 232 -2.28 8.66 27.57
CA LYS A 232 -1.71 10.02 27.76
C LYS A 232 -0.22 9.99 28.11
N ASP A 233 0.24 8.88 28.67
CA ASP A 233 1.58 8.67 29.24
C ASP A 233 2.49 7.90 28.27
N SER A 234 2.17 8.02 26.98
CA SER A 234 2.82 7.38 25.84
C SER A 234 2.81 5.85 25.95
N GLY A 235 1.60 5.28 25.98
CA GLY A 235 1.32 3.85 25.86
C GLY A 235 1.40 3.03 27.14
N LYS A 236 1.62 3.63 28.32
CA LYS A 236 1.79 2.88 29.59
C LYS A 236 0.44 2.56 30.23
N THR A 237 -0.49 3.50 30.24
CA THR A 237 -1.87 3.29 30.69
C THR A 237 -2.86 3.67 29.60
N TRP A 238 -3.94 2.89 29.50
CA TRP A 238 -4.94 3.00 28.44
C TRP A 238 -6.34 3.14 29.05
N LYS A 239 -7.09 4.15 28.62
CA LYS A 239 -8.48 4.39 29.00
C LYS A 239 -9.37 4.20 27.76
N ILE A 240 -10.43 3.42 27.88
CA ILE A 240 -11.48 3.35 26.86
C ILE A 240 -12.23 4.68 26.88
N VAL A 241 -12.39 5.30 25.71
CA VAL A 241 -13.05 6.62 25.55
C VAL A 241 -14.33 6.58 24.73
N GLU A 242 -14.53 5.57 23.88
CA GLU A 242 -15.75 5.37 23.10
C GLU A 242 -15.88 3.89 22.68
N HIS A 243 -17.12 3.42 22.52
CA HIS A 243 -17.47 2.03 22.14
C HIS A 243 -18.04 1.98 20.71
N ASN A 244 -18.18 0.77 20.14
CA ASN A 244 -18.69 0.54 18.77
C ASN A 244 -17.98 1.35 17.66
N VAL A 245 -16.69 1.64 17.83
CA VAL A 245 -15.87 2.46 16.94
C VAL A 245 -15.42 1.67 15.72
N GLN A 246 -15.83 2.10 14.53
CA GLN A 246 -15.40 1.50 13.26
C GLN A 246 -14.07 2.06 12.78
N SER A 247 -13.89 3.39 12.90
CA SER A 247 -12.65 4.09 12.56
C SER A 247 -12.52 5.40 13.35
N ALA A 248 -11.29 5.84 13.62
CA ALA A 248 -11.01 7.08 14.33
C ALA A 248 -9.68 7.71 13.89
N VAL A 249 -9.62 9.04 13.87
CA VAL A 249 -8.42 9.83 13.57
C VAL A 249 -8.34 11.06 14.48
N PHE A 250 -7.13 11.45 14.87
CA PHE A 250 -6.94 12.72 15.58
C PHE A 250 -7.20 13.91 14.65
N GLU A 251 -8.00 14.90 15.08
CA GLU A 251 -8.38 16.02 14.22
C GLU A 251 -7.20 16.96 13.93
N PRO A 252 -6.89 17.31 12.66
CA PRO A 252 -5.73 18.14 12.33
C PRO A 252 -5.72 19.52 13.01
N THR A 253 -6.88 20.18 13.10
CA THR A 253 -7.00 21.54 13.66
C THR A 253 -7.05 21.56 15.19
N TYR A 254 -7.80 20.65 15.82
CA TYR A 254 -8.02 20.65 17.26
C TYR A 254 -7.07 19.67 17.96
N LYS A 255 -6.09 20.19 18.70
CA LYS A 255 -5.07 19.38 19.38
C LYS A 255 -5.68 18.28 20.27
N HIS A 256 -6.72 18.62 21.04
CA HIS A 256 -7.35 17.75 22.03
C HIS A 256 -8.70 17.16 21.56
N SER A 257 -8.76 16.75 20.29
CA SER A 257 -9.97 16.16 19.72
C SER A 257 -9.68 14.98 18.80
N ILE A 258 -10.56 13.98 18.84
CA ILE A 258 -10.59 12.82 17.95
C ILE A 258 -11.93 12.82 17.21
N MET A 259 -11.87 12.57 15.91
CA MET A 259 -13.03 12.30 15.08
C MET A 259 -13.20 10.79 14.93
N ALA A 260 -14.38 10.27 15.26
CA ALA A 260 -14.68 8.84 15.21
C ALA A 260 -15.99 8.56 14.48
N MET A 261 -16.01 7.46 13.72
CA MET A 261 -17.20 6.86 13.13
C MET A 261 -17.63 5.70 14.02
N VAL A 262 -18.87 5.76 14.51
CA VAL A 262 -19.38 4.89 15.57
C VAL A 262 -20.71 4.28 15.14
N SER A 263 -20.85 2.96 15.27
CA SER A 263 -22.13 2.29 15.04
C SER A 263 -23.15 2.71 16.10
N VAL A 264 -24.35 3.05 15.65
CA VAL A 264 -25.50 3.45 16.48
C VAL A 264 -26.11 2.25 17.19
N GLU A 265 -26.00 1.06 16.61
CA GLU A 265 -26.53 -0.19 17.15
C GLU A 265 -25.41 -1.11 17.67
N ASN A 266 -25.66 -1.75 18.82
CA ASN A 266 -24.79 -2.81 19.31
C ASN A 266 -24.94 -4.06 18.42
N PRO A 267 -23.85 -4.58 17.80
CA PRO A 267 -23.92 -5.78 16.94
C PRO A 267 -24.43 -7.04 17.67
N VAL A 268 -24.34 -7.04 19.00
CA VAL A 268 -24.75 -8.11 19.93
C VAL A 268 -26.21 -8.59 19.74
N SER A 269 -27.10 -7.77 19.15
CA SER A 269 -28.54 -8.08 19.10
C SER A 269 -28.96 -9.08 18.01
N ILE A 270 -28.16 -9.34 16.97
CA ILE A 270 -28.63 -10.02 15.74
C ILE A 270 -27.84 -11.31 15.37
N ILE A 271 -26.60 -11.46 15.85
CA ILE A 271 -25.67 -12.50 15.37
C ILE A 271 -26.03 -13.94 15.79
N SER A 272 -26.93 -14.13 16.77
CA SER A 272 -27.02 -15.41 17.52
C SER A 272 -27.78 -16.59 16.87
N ILE A 273 -28.39 -16.47 15.69
CA ILE A 273 -29.15 -17.60 15.08
C ILE A 273 -28.86 -17.86 13.58
N PHE A 274 -28.62 -16.83 12.73
CA PHE A 274 -28.60 -17.02 11.27
C PHE A 274 -27.35 -16.53 10.52
N GLY A 275 -26.33 -15.98 11.20
CA GLY A 275 -25.06 -15.61 10.56
C GLY A 275 -25.12 -14.44 9.56
N PHE A 276 -26.22 -13.69 9.53
CA PHE A 276 -26.33 -12.43 8.79
C PHE A 276 -26.05 -11.27 9.74
N THR A 277 -25.00 -10.49 9.47
CA THR A 277 -24.83 -9.16 10.03
C THR A 277 -25.77 -8.22 9.27
N MET A 278 -26.63 -7.49 9.98
CA MET A 278 -27.38 -6.37 9.38
C MET A 278 -26.49 -5.14 9.31
N ASP A 279 -26.60 -4.34 8.26
CA ASP A 279 -25.89 -3.07 8.16
C ASP A 279 -26.33 -2.15 9.30
N THR A 280 -25.40 -1.88 10.22
CA THR A 280 -25.67 -1.02 11.38
C THR A 280 -25.39 0.42 11.00
N LYS A 281 -26.40 1.28 11.18
CA LYS A 281 -26.28 2.71 10.92
C LYS A 281 -25.13 3.29 11.72
N SER A 282 -24.33 4.15 11.10
CA SER A 282 -23.13 4.70 11.70
C SER A 282 -23.17 6.22 11.71
N GLN A 283 -22.59 6.82 12.76
CA GLN A 283 -22.64 8.26 13.01
C GLN A 283 -21.26 8.82 13.31
N MET A 284 -21.05 10.08 12.91
CA MET A 284 -19.83 10.83 13.23
C MET A 284 -19.94 11.48 14.60
N LYS A 285 -18.98 11.16 15.46
CA LYS A 285 -18.79 11.78 16.77
C LYS A 285 -17.46 12.54 16.82
N ARG A 286 -17.50 13.70 17.48
CA ARG A 286 -16.32 14.40 18.00
C ARG A 286 -16.15 14.05 19.47
N ILE A 287 -14.97 13.55 19.81
CA ILE A 287 -14.55 13.20 21.18
C ILE A 287 -13.49 14.23 21.60
N GLU A 288 -13.90 15.20 22.41
CA GLU A 288 -13.01 16.21 22.97
C GLU A 288 -12.50 15.76 24.35
N PHE A 289 -11.26 16.09 24.67
CA PHE A 289 -10.64 15.67 25.93
C PHE A 289 -9.84 16.78 26.62
N ASN A 290 -10.37 17.35 27.70
CA ASN A 290 -9.59 18.23 28.58
C ASN A 290 -8.73 17.39 29.53
N ASP A 291 -7.44 17.72 29.60
CA ASP A 291 -6.42 16.98 30.34
C ASP A 291 -6.48 15.44 30.13
N GLY A 292 -6.95 15.04 28.94
CA GLY A 292 -7.06 13.67 28.43
C GLY A 292 -8.20 12.81 28.99
N GLU A 293 -9.09 13.29 29.84
CA GLU A 293 -10.37 12.60 30.01
C GLU A 293 -11.28 13.00 28.85
N ALA A 294 -11.94 12.04 28.19
CA ALA A 294 -13.00 12.37 27.23
C ALA A 294 -14.11 13.11 27.98
N THR A 295 -14.16 14.43 27.83
CA THR A 295 -15.08 15.31 28.56
C THR A 295 -16.43 15.40 27.88
N THR A 296 -16.43 15.28 26.55
CA THR A 296 -17.58 15.49 25.68
C THR A 296 -17.43 14.59 24.45
N SER A 297 -18.36 13.62 24.31
CA SER A 297 -18.59 12.92 23.05
C SER A 297 -19.88 13.50 22.45
N SER A 298 -19.79 14.09 21.26
CA SER A 298 -20.88 14.85 20.64
C SER A 298 -21.06 14.45 19.18
N LEU A 299 -22.32 14.34 18.74
CA LEU A 299 -22.64 14.15 17.32
C LEU A 299 -22.24 15.40 16.53
N LEU A 300 -21.74 15.21 15.30
CA LEU A 300 -21.48 16.35 14.41
C LEU A 300 -22.80 17.02 14.01
N ALA A 301 -23.05 18.20 14.58
CA ALA A 301 -24.30 18.94 14.41
C ALA A 301 -24.67 19.18 12.93
N GLY A 302 -23.68 19.39 12.05
CA GLY A 302 -23.88 19.56 10.62
C GLY A 302 -24.31 18.31 9.83
N LEU A 303 -24.31 17.12 10.45
CA LEU A 303 -24.78 15.86 9.85
C LEU A 303 -26.09 15.34 10.48
N GLY A 304 -26.44 15.80 11.67
CA GLY A 304 -27.64 15.35 12.39
C GLY A 304 -27.61 13.84 12.66
N THR A 305 -28.64 13.14 12.18
CA THR A 305 -28.77 11.67 12.30
C THR A 305 -28.54 10.94 10.96
N ALA A 306 -27.84 11.57 10.01
CA ALA A 306 -27.50 10.93 8.74
C ALA A 306 -26.67 9.66 8.98
N ASP A 307 -26.90 8.64 8.16
CA ASP A 307 -26.13 7.41 8.17
C ASP A 307 -24.81 7.65 7.44
N VAL A 308 -23.67 7.30 8.05
CA VAL A 308 -22.33 7.64 7.57
C VAL A 308 -21.58 6.36 7.24
N THR A 309 -21.23 6.18 5.97
CA THR A 309 -20.55 4.98 5.46
C THR A 309 -19.04 5.13 5.36
N GLY A 310 -18.51 6.36 5.49
CA GLY A 310 -17.08 6.63 5.53
C GLY A 310 -16.76 8.11 5.72
N PHE A 311 -15.55 8.40 6.20
CA PHE A 311 -15.03 9.75 6.31
C PHE A 311 -13.51 9.79 6.14
N GLN A 312 -12.97 10.95 5.75
CA GLN A 312 -11.53 11.17 5.64
C GLN A 312 -11.19 12.65 5.82
N TYR A 313 -10.13 12.94 6.57
CA TYR A 313 -9.44 14.23 6.50
C TYR A 313 -8.46 14.22 5.33
N ALA A 314 -8.59 15.20 4.45
CA ALA A 314 -7.70 15.38 3.32
C ALA A 314 -7.28 16.86 3.25
N ASP A 315 -6.03 17.11 3.60
CA ASP A 315 -5.52 18.45 3.96
C ASP A 315 -6.40 19.15 5.02
N GLN A 316 -6.94 20.33 4.71
CA GLN A 316 -7.85 21.11 5.57
C GLN A 316 -9.33 20.72 5.45
N TYR A 317 -9.67 19.75 4.58
CA TYR A 317 -11.04 19.39 4.26
C TYR A 317 -11.45 18.08 4.97
N LEU A 318 -12.62 18.09 5.60
CA LEU A 318 -13.26 16.87 6.11
C LEU A 318 -14.29 16.40 5.08
N HIS A 319 -14.06 15.22 4.54
CA HIS A 319 -14.97 14.54 3.62
C HIS A 319 -15.77 13.48 4.38
N VAL A 320 -17.07 13.42 4.15
CA VAL A 320 -17.99 12.43 4.76
C VAL A 320 -18.92 11.90 3.68
N VAL A 321 -19.07 10.58 3.60
CA VAL A 321 -20.05 9.92 2.73
C VAL A 321 -21.24 9.54 3.58
N THR A 322 -22.41 10.08 3.26
CA THR A 322 -23.68 9.73 3.91
C THR A 322 -24.56 8.91 2.99
N GLN A 323 -25.37 8.00 3.53
CA GLN A 323 -26.40 7.28 2.79
C GLN A 323 -27.79 7.90 2.99
N ASP A 324 -28.58 8.01 1.93
CA ASP A 324 -29.97 8.50 1.98
C ASP A 324 -30.98 7.36 2.28
N SER A 325 -32.28 7.67 2.23
CA SER A 325 -33.36 6.70 2.48
C SER A 325 -33.50 5.64 1.38
N ASP A 326 -33.04 5.95 0.17
CA ASP A 326 -33.20 5.15 -1.03
C ASP A 326 -31.95 4.28 -1.26
N GLY A 327 -30.89 4.52 -0.49
CA GLY A 327 -29.65 3.77 -0.46
C GLY A 327 -28.50 4.44 -1.21
N HIS A 328 -28.70 5.61 -1.82
CA HIS A 328 -27.64 6.30 -2.55
C HIS A 328 -26.63 6.94 -1.59
N LYS A 329 -25.36 6.96 -2.02
CA LYS A 329 -24.24 7.57 -1.32
C LYS A 329 -24.08 9.01 -1.81
N LEU A 330 -23.99 9.93 -0.84
CA LEU A 330 -23.82 11.36 -1.05
C LEU A 330 -22.53 11.81 -0.37
N LEU A 331 -21.56 12.30 -1.16
CA LEU A 331 -20.34 12.91 -0.64
C LEU A 331 -20.63 14.35 -0.18
N LYS A 332 -20.22 14.65 1.05
CA LYS A 332 -20.28 15.97 1.67
C LYS A 332 -18.88 16.43 2.05
N VAL A 333 -18.63 17.73 1.90
CA VAL A 333 -17.37 18.37 2.28
C VAL A 333 -17.61 19.43 3.36
N SER A 334 -16.68 19.51 4.31
CA SER A 334 -16.60 20.56 5.31
C SER A 334 -15.21 21.21 5.30
N LYS A 335 -15.19 22.54 5.40
CA LYS A 335 -13.96 23.36 5.48
C LYS A 335 -13.71 23.92 6.89
N ASP A 336 -14.61 23.66 7.82
CA ASP A 336 -14.59 24.22 9.18
C ASP A 336 -14.51 23.12 10.25
N ASN A 337 -13.95 21.97 9.89
CA ASN A 337 -13.87 20.76 10.72
C ASN A 337 -15.25 20.25 11.16
N GLY A 338 -16.17 20.08 10.23
CA GLY A 338 -17.46 19.42 10.46
C GLY A 338 -18.49 20.23 11.25
N ASN A 339 -18.30 21.55 11.39
CA ASN A 339 -19.30 22.43 11.98
C ASN A 339 -20.42 22.72 10.95
N THR A 340 -20.06 22.92 9.68
CA THR A 340 -20.98 22.99 8.54
C THR A 340 -20.53 22.04 7.43
N PHE A 341 -21.49 21.52 6.67
CA PHE A 341 -21.26 20.67 5.50
C PHE A 341 -21.95 21.25 4.27
N THR A 342 -21.34 21.04 3.10
CA THR A 342 -21.95 21.31 1.79
C THR A 342 -22.02 19.99 1.01
N ASN A 343 -23.16 19.69 0.39
CA ASN A 343 -23.31 18.56 -0.52
C ASN A 343 -22.43 18.82 -1.76
N THR A 344 -21.61 17.85 -2.14
CA THR A 344 -20.87 17.93 -3.40
C THR A 344 -21.83 17.78 -4.58
N GLN A 345 -21.54 18.43 -5.70
CA GLN A 345 -22.39 18.40 -6.90
C GLN A 345 -22.06 17.17 -7.77
N LEU A 346 -21.92 16.02 -7.12
CA LEU A 346 -21.83 14.71 -7.74
C LEU A 346 -23.24 14.13 -7.92
N PRO A 347 -23.50 13.35 -8.98
CA PRO A 347 -24.73 12.55 -9.03
C PRO A 347 -24.85 11.65 -7.79
N PRO A 348 -26.07 11.26 -7.39
CA PRO A 348 -26.28 10.18 -6.42
C PRO A 348 -25.51 8.94 -6.86
N ILE A 349 -24.70 8.37 -5.97
CA ILE A 349 -23.87 7.19 -6.25
C ILE A 349 -24.62 5.96 -5.75
N ASP A 350 -24.74 4.92 -6.57
CA ASP A 350 -25.51 3.74 -6.21
C ASP A 350 -24.92 3.00 -5.01
N SER A 351 -25.77 2.27 -4.27
CA SER A 351 -25.37 1.54 -3.06
C SER A 351 -24.26 0.51 -3.32
N GLY A 352 -24.20 -0.07 -4.52
CA GLY A 352 -23.15 -0.99 -4.97
C GLY A 352 -21.85 -0.32 -5.40
N GLN A 353 -21.88 0.96 -5.81
CA GLN A 353 -20.68 1.71 -6.17
C GLN A 353 -19.95 2.25 -4.94
N TYR A 354 -18.66 2.55 -5.07
CA TYR A 354 -17.87 3.18 -4.02
C TYR A 354 -17.21 4.48 -4.51
N ILE A 355 -16.92 5.39 -3.56
CA ILE A 355 -16.16 6.61 -3.80
C ILE A 355 -14.91 6.63 -2.94
N ASN A 356 -13.77 6.98 -3.53
CA ASN A 356 -12.48 7.11 -2.85
C ASN A 356 -11.86 8.48 -3.14
N ILE A 357 -11.35 9.15 -2.11
CA ILE A 357 -10.50 10.34 -2.27
C ILE A 357 -9.05 9.86 -2.43
N LEU A 358 -8.42 10.20 -3.56
CA LEU A 358 -7.13 9.63 -3.97
C LEU A 358 -5.92 10.50 -3.62
N ASP A 359 -6.03 11.82 -3.75
CA ASP A 359 -5.00 12.78 -3.36
C ASP A 359 -5.62 14.18 -3.18
N VAL A 360 -4.96 15.03 -2.38
CA VAL A 360 -5.32 16.45 -2.23
C VAL A 360 -4.06 17.29 -2.32
N ALA A 361 -4.01 18.19 -3.31
CA ALA A 361 -2.83 18.97 -3.64
C ALA A 361 -3.19 20.44 -3.93
N ASP A 362 -2.72 21.36 -3.10
CA ASP A 362 -3.05 22.80 -3.09
C ASP A 362 -4.53 23.07 -3.47
N GLN A 363 -5.46 22.64 -2.63
CA GLN A 363 -6.94 22.79 -2.75
C GLN A 363 -7.65 21.97 -3.85
N LEU A 364 -6.93 21.30 -4.75
CA LEU A 364 -7.55 20.32 -5.67
C LEU A 364 -7.70 18.97 -4.97
N ILE A 365 -8.88 18.36 -5.08
CA ILE A 365 -9.19 17.01 -4.59
C ILE A 365 -9.39 16.07 -5.79
N PHE A 366 -8.67 14.95 -5.80
CA PHE A 366 -8.97 13.83 -6.69
C PHE A 366 -9.95 12.87 -6.04
N ALA A 367 -11.03 12.55 -6.73
CA ALA A 367 -11.99 11.52 -6.34
C ALA A 367 -12.12 10.48 -7.45
N HIS A 368 -12.37 9.23 -7.07
CA HIS A 368 -12.70 8.14 -7.98
C HIS A 368 -14.03 7.52 -7.57
N ILE A 369 -14.95 7.39 -8.53
CA ILE A 369 -16.22 6.67 -8.37
C ILE A 369 -16.12 5.40 -9.23
N SER A 370 -16.37 4.25 -8.63
CA SER A 370 -16.33 2.95 -9.34
C SER A 370 -17.39 2.87 -10.44
N ASP A 371 -17.14 2.08 -11.47
CA ASP A 371 -18.18 1.68 -12.42
C ASP A 371 -19.24 0.80 -11.69
N PRO A 372 -20.53 0.82 -12.10
CA PRO A 372 -21.55 -0.03 -11.49
C PRO A 372 -21.48 -1.51 -11.90
N VAL A 373 -20.67 -1.87 -12.91
CA VAL A 373 -20.56 -3.24 -13.45
C VAL A 373 -19.15 -3.84 -13.28
N ASP A 374 -18.09 -3.05 -13.48
CA ASP A 374 -16.69 -3.49 -13.42
C ASP A 374 -15.93 -2.73 -12.31
N ASP A 375 -15.84 -3.32 -11.11
CA ASP A 375 -15.33 -2.68 -9.89
C ASP A 375 -13.82 -2.39 -9.88
N ASP A 376 -13.07 -2.94 -10.85
CA ASP A 376 -11.68 -2.59 -11.15
C ASP A 376 -11.54 -1.16 -11.72
N ILE A 377 -12.56 -0.69 -12.44
CA ILE A 377 -12.55 0.60 -13.13
C ILE A 377 -13.53 1.60 -12.54
N GLY A 378 -13.40 2.83 -12.99
CA GLY A 378 -14.35 3.88 -12.68
C GLY A 378 -13.97 5.19 -13.35
N THR A 379 -14.55 6.26 -12.84
CA THR A 379 -14.33 7.63 -13.33
C THR A 379 -13.49 8.41 -12.33
N LEU A 380 -12.36 8.95 -12.80
CA LEU A 380 -11.52 9.88 -12.05
C LEU A 380 -12.05 11.30 -12.22
N LEU A 381 -12.17 12.02 -11.12
CA LEU A 381 -12.73 13.36 -11.02
C LEU A 381 -11.76 14.33 -10.32
N THR A 382 -11.81 15.60 -10.71
CA THR A 382 -11.09 16.71 -10.06
C THR A 382 -12.07 17.74 -9.50
N SER A 383 -11.89 18.13 -8.24
CA SER A 383 -12.68 19.19 -7.61
C SER A 383 -12.24 20.59 -8.03
N GLY A 384 -13.12 21.57 -7.86
CA GLY A 384 -12.74 22.97 -7.70
C GLY A 384 -12.01 23.20 -6.37
N ASP A 385 -11.50 24.42 -6.17
CA ASP A 385 -10.85 24.87 -4.93
C ASP A 385 -11.77 24.81 -3.69
N ASP A 386 -13.08 24.78 -3.94
CA ASP A 386 -14.09 24.64 -2.90
C ASP A 386 -14.42 23.22 -2.45
N GLY A 387 -13.98 22.20 -3.19
CA GLY A 387 -14.28 20.80 -2.92
C GLY A 387 -15.75 20.41 -3.16
N VAL A 388 -16.57 21.29 -3.74
CA VAL A 388 -18.01 21.08 -3.97
C VAL A 388 -18.26 20.63 -5.41
N PHE A 389 -17.66 21.29 -6.40
CA PHE A 389 -17.89 21.03 -7.82
C PHE A 389 -16.82 20.13 -8.43
N TYR A 390 -17.22 18.96 -8.93
CA TYR A 390 -16.33 17.98 -9.55
C TYR A 390 -16.50 17.92 -11.06
N THR A 391 -15.40 17.74 -11.77
CA THR A 391 -15.34 17.58 -13.23
C THR A 391 -14.63 16.30 -13.60
N GLN A 392 -15.03 15.67 -14.72
CA GLN A 392 -14.41 14.44 -15.19
C GLN A 392 -12.98 14.68 -15.69
N SER A 393 -12.03 13.90 -15.16
CA SER A 393 -10.61 13.90 -15.55
C SER A 393 -10.28 12.71 -16.47
N MET A 394 -10.75 11.50 -16.14
CA MET A 394 -10.53 10.29 -16.95
C MET A 394 -11.64 9.26 -16.72
N THR A 395 -12.03 8.53 -17.77
CA THR A 395 -12.91 7.34 -17.70
C THR A 395 -12.10 6.04 -17.82
N ASN A 396 -12.68 4.93 -17.36
CA ASN A 396 -12.06 3.60 -17.32
C ASN A 396 -10.73 3.59 -16.55
N HIS A 397 -10.67 4.37 -15.48
CA HIS A 397 -9.50 4.58 -14.64
C HIS A 397 -9.36 3.42 -13.64
N ILE A 398 -8.23 2.72 -13.66
CA ILE A 398 -7.87 1.71 -12.66
C ILE A 398 -7.46 2.43 -11.37
N LYS A 399 -8.24 2.27 -10.29
CA LYS A 399 -8.03 2.97 -9.02
C LYS A 399 -6.65 2.67 -8.40
N GLU A 400 -6.29 1.39 -8.34
CA GLU A 400 -5.10 0.83 -7.70
C GLU A 400 -3.80 1.41 -8.25
N ASP A 401 -3.82 1.85 -9.51
CA ASP A 401 -2.66 2.34 -10.26
C ASP A 401 -2.44 3.86 -10.14
N PHE A 402 -3.35 4.60 -9.49
CA PHE A 402 -3.19 6.04 -9.30
C PHE A 402 -2.00 6.36 -8.38
N TYR A 403 -1.02 7.07 -8.93
CA TYR A 403 0.24 7.36 -8.27
C TYR A 403 0.58 8.86 -8.33
N SER A 404 0.53 9.52 -7.17
CA SER A 404 1.00 10.90 -6.97
C SER A 404 2.52 10.95 -6.91
N VAL A 405 3.16 11.59 -7.91
CA VAL A 405 4.62 11.63 -8.05
C VAL A 405 5.21 12.60 -7.02
N MET A 406 5.86 12.08 -5.99
CA MET A 406 6.29 12.87 -4.84
C MET A 406 7.42 13.87 -5.17
N SER A 407 8.23 13.56 -6.18
CA SER A 407 9.34 14.40 -6.63
C SER A 407 8.90 15.68 -7.33
N MET A 408 7.66 15.75 -7.85
CA MET A 408 7.16 16.84 -8.70
C MET A 408 5.75 17.29 -8.30
N ASN A 409 5.48 18.61 -8.29
CA ASN A 409 4.13 19.09 -7.99
C ASN A 409 3.19 18.88 -9.18
N GLY A 410 2.01 18.31 -8.94
CA GLY A 410 0.96 18.18 -9.95
C GLY A 410 1.21 17.11 -11.02
N VAL A 411 2.19 16.23 -10.82
CA VAL A 411 2.49 15.12 -11.72
C VAL A 411 1.92 13.81 -11.17
N TYR A 412 1.22 13.06 -12.02
CA TYR A 412 0.49 11.84 -11.66
C TYR A 412 0.69 10.76 -12.73
N LEU A 413 0.79 9.51 -12.29
CA LEU A 413 0.75 8.32 -13.15
C LEU A 413 -0.54 7.54 -12.87
N THR A 414 -1.13 6.92 -13.89
CA THR A 414 -2.25 5.97 -13.73
C THR A 414 -2.34 5.03 -14.93
N THR A 415 -3.33 4.12 -14.92
CA THR A 415 -3.61 3.17 -15.98
C THR A 415 -5.08 3.29 -16.42
N GLN A 416 -5.31 3.24 -17.73
CA GLN A 416 -6.63 3.27 -18.35
C GLN A 416 -6.95 1.93 -19.04
N LYS A 417 -8.05 1.29 -18.64
CA LYS A 417 -8.58 0.07 -19.27
C LYS A 417 -9.32 0.42 -20.56
N GLN A 418 -8.97 -0.25 -21.65
CA GLN A 418 -9.58 -0.07 -22.97
C GLN A 418 -10.76 -1.04 -23.14
N LEU A 419 -11.60 -0.80 -24.16
CA LEU A 419 -12.79 -1.63 -24.44
C LEU A 419 -12.46 -3.08 -24.85
N ASP A 420 -11.24 -3.36 -25.30
CA ASP A 420 -10.72 -4.71 -25.57
C ASP A 420 -10.13 -5.39 -24.33
N GLY A 421 -10.24 -4.76 -23.16
CA GLY A 421 -9.65 -5.18 -21.89
C GLY A 421 -8.18 -4.79 -21.72
N SER A 422 -7.50 -4.29 -22.76
CA SER A 422 -6.07 -3.93 -22.65
C SER A 422 -5.83 -2.73 -21.75
N LEU A 423 -4.63 -2.62 -21.19
CA LEU A 423 -4.22 -1.52 -20.32
C LEU A 423 -3.27 -0.56 -21.04
N ILE A 424 -3.48 0.74 -20.84
CA ILE A 424 -2.59 1.80 -21.31
C ILE A 424 -2.18 2.69 -20.13
N SER A 425 -0.88 2.83 -19.90
CA SER A 425 -0.34 3.74 -18.88
C SER A 425 -0.38 5.20 -19.33
N LYS A 426 -0.74 6.08 -18.40
CA LYS A 426 -0.94 7.51 -18.63
C LYS A 426 -0.16 8.36 -17.62
N ILE A 427 0.31 9.52 -18.05
CA ILE A 427 0.92 10.55 -17.21
C ILE A 427 0.17 11.87 -17.34
N SER A 428 -0.11 12.51 -16.22
CA SER A 428 -0.54 13.92 -16.16
C SER A 428 0.57 14.76 -15.54
N ARG A 429 0.72 16.01 -16.01
CA ARG A 429 1.66 17.01 -15.46
C ARG A 429 0.96 18.31 -15.06
N ASN A 430 -0.37 18.33 -15.10
CA ASN A 430 -1.24 19.45 -14.77
C ASN A 430 -2.44 18.99 -13.92
N ARG A 431 -2.19 18.15 -12.90
CA ARG A 431 -3.21 17.72 -11.92
C ARG A 431 -4.43 17.06 -12.55
N GLY A 432 -4.22 16.17 -13.52
CA GLY A 432 -5.29 15.42 -14.16
C GLY A 432 -6.15 16.24 -15.13
N GLY A 433 -5.85 17.52 -15.37
CA GLY A 433 -6.52 18.30 -16.42
C GLY A 433 -6.27 17.71 -17.81
N GLU A 434 -5.11 17.10 -18.03
CA GLU A 434 -4.78 16.32 -19.23
C GLU A 434 -3.92 15.09 -18.90
N TRP A 435 -4.07 14.04 -19.72
CA TRP A 435 -3.38 12.76 -19.60
C TRP A 435 -2.77 12.34 -20.94
N GLU A 436 -1.49 11.99 -20.93
CA GLU A 436 -0.70 11.64 -22.12
C GLU A 436 -0.12 10.22 -22.00
N ASP A 437 0.20 9.59 -23.13
CA ASP A 437 0.97 8.34 -23.15
C ASP A 437 2.42 8.61 -22.70
N LEU A 438 3.02 7.71 -21.92
CA LEU A 438 4.45 7.75 -21.62
C LEU A 438 5.24 7.33 -22.87
N LYS A 439 6.29 8.07 -23.24
CA LYS A 439 7.06 7.83 -24.47
C LYS A 439 8.56 7.89 -24.25
N LEU A 440 9.27 7.02 -24.95
CA LEU A 440 10.71 7.16 -25.18
C LEU A 440 10.97 8.20 -26.28
N LYS A 441 12.07 8.94 -26.13
CA LYS A 441 12.53 9.90 -27.14
C LYS A 441 13.24 9.20 -28.32
N ASP A 442 14.06 8.20 -28.00
CA ASP A 442 14.88 7.45 -28.95
C ASP A 442 14.72 5.95 -28.67
N CYS A 443 13.91 5.23 -29.45
CA CYS A 443 13.79 3.77 -29.35
C CYS A 443 14.94 3.03 -29.99
N LEU A 444 15.21 1.83 -29.50
CA LEU A 444 16.12 0.90 -30.17
C LEU A 444 15.43 0.31 -31.42
N PRO A 445 16.13 0.11 -32.55
CA PRO A 445 15.52 -0.36 -33.81
C PRO A 445 14.85 -1.74 -33.78
N ALA A 446 14.95 -2.47 -32.67
CA ALA A 446 14.35 -3.79 -32.45
C ALA A 446 13.14 -3.76 -31.48
N GLN A 447 12.65 -2.57 -31.14
CA GLN A 447 11.48 -2.35 -30.27
C GLN A 447 10.24 -1.92 -31.09
N ASP A 448 9.10 -1.87 -30.41
CA ASP A 448 7.81 -1.39 -30.95
C ASP A 448 7.93 0.02 -31.55
N GLU A 449 7.42 0.21 -32.79
CA GLU A 449 7.45 1.50 -33.51
C GLU A 449 6.73 2.64 -32.77
N SER A 450 5.79 2.32 -31.87
CA SER A 450 5.01 3.30 -31.09
C SER A 450 5.83 4.05 -30.05
N CYS A 451 6.97 3.50 -29.61
CA CYS A 451 7.83 4.05 -28.57
C CYS A 451 7.16 4.32 -27.21
N LYS A 452 6.03 3.68 -26.92
CA LYS A 452 5.28 3.89 -25.67
C LYS A 452 5.79 3.00 -24.54
N ILE A 453 5.76 3.52 -23.33
CA ILE A 453 6.12 2.78 -22.11
C ILE A 453 4.82 2.36 -21.41
N GLN A 454 4.64 1.06 -21.21
CA GLN A 454 3.56 0.50 -20.39
C GLN A 454 4.13 0.08 -19.05
N VAL A 455 3.61 0.67 -17.98
CA VAL A 455 4.08 0.49 -16.60
C VAL A 455 3.44 -0.75 -16.01
N TYR A 456 4.26 -1.63 -15.44
CA TYR A 456 3.79 -2.73 -14.62
C TYR A 456 3.53 -2.20 -13.20
N ASN A 457 2.30 -1.72 -13.00
CA ASN A 457 1.85 -1.03 -11.80
C ASN A 457 1.00 -1.95 -10.89
N LYS A 458 0.57 -1.43 -9.74
CA LYS A 458 0.00 -2.20 -8.62
C LYS A 458 -1.14 -3.14 -9.02
N TYR A 459 -2.09 -2.70 -9.83
CA TYR A 459 -3.21 -3.54 -10.29
C TYR A 459 -2.71 -4.80 -10.99
N LEU A 460 -1.84 -4.64 -11.98
CA LEU A 460 -1.26 -5.75 -12.73
C LEU A 460 -0.43 -6.67 -11.83
N ILE A 461 0.36 -6.09 -10.92
CA ILE A 461 1.15 -6.83 -9.93
C ILE A 461 0.24 -7.71 -9.06
N THR A 462 -0.83 -7.15 -8.49
CA THR A 462 -1.80 -7.88 -7.67
C THR A 462 -2.54 -8.95 -8.47
N PHE A 463 -3.01 -8.64 -9.69
CA PHE A 463 -3.69 -9.59 -10.57
C PHE A 463 -2.85 -10.83 -10.87
N HIS A 464 -1.55 -10.65 -11.15
CA HIS A 464 -0.63 -11.75 -11.41
C HIS A 464 -0.23 -12.54 -10.15
N GLN A 465 -0.29 -11.90 -8.97
CA GLN A 465 -0.08 -12.56 -7.68
C GLN A 465 -1.27 -13.45 -7.29
N GLU A 466 -2.50 -12.93 -7.43
CA GLU A 466 -3.74 -13.64 -7.05
C GLU A 466 -4.08 -14.78 -8.01
N SER A 467 -3.80 -14.62 -9.31
CA SER A 467 -3.91 -15.71 -10.28
C SER A 467 -2.84 -16.81 -10.12
N GLY A 468 -1.84 -16.61 -9.26
CA GLY A 468 -0.76 -17.56 -8.98
C GLY A 468 0.22 -17.79 -10.13
N GLN A 469 0.13 -17.00 -11.21
CA GLN A 469 0.86 -17.27 -12.46
C GLN A 469 2.26 -16.63 -12.51
N SER A 470 2.56 -15.59 -11.72
CA SER A 470 3.88 -14.97 -11.68
C SER A 470 4.49 -14.94 -10.28
N LYS A 471 5.69 -15.50 -10.16
CA LYS A 471 6.55 -15.38 -8.95
C LYS A 471 7.49 -14.18 -9.00
N VAL A 472 7.60 -13.50 -10.14
CA VAL A 472 8.59 -12.43 -10.41
C VAL A 472 7.84 -11.13 -10.72
N LEU A 473 7.54 -10.36 -9.69
CA LEU A 473 6.74 -9.13 -9.82
C LEU A 473 7.62 -7.88 -9.81
N ALA A 474 7.33 -6.95 -10.71
CA ALA A 474 7.98 -5.65 -10.76
C ALA A 474 7.57 -4.81 -9.53
N GLN A 475 8.40 -3.82 -9.17
CA GLN A 475 8.03 -2.84 -8.15
C GLN A 475 7.24 -1.69 -8.79
N SER A 476 6.16 -1.27 -8.14
CA SER A 476 5.35 -0.11 -8.51
C SER A 476 6.20 1.18 -8.64
N PRO A 477 5.72 2.22 -9.35
CA PRO A 477 6.42 3.49 -9.53
C PRO A 477 7.00 4.07 -8.24
N TYR A 478 8.22 4.61 -8.34
CA TYR A 478 8.97 5.11 -7.19
C TYR A 478 9.54 6.51 -7.42
N SER A 479 9.34 7.39 -6.44
CA SER A 479 9.76 8.78 -6.42
C SER A 479 9.78 9.28 -4.97
N ASN A 480 10.55 10.33 -4.66
CA ASN A 480 10.63 10.88 -3.32
C ASN A 480 10.70 12.43 -3.35
N ARG A 481 10.13 13.09 -2.33
CA ARG A 481 10.10 14.57 -2.25
C ARG A 481 11.49 15.23 -2.19
N ASN A 482 12.52 14.50 -1.75
CA ASN A 482 13.90 15.00 -1.70
C ASN A 482 14.65 14.79 -3.02
N ALA A 483 14.25 13.82 -3.85
CA ALA A 483 14.83 13.54 -5.16
C ALA A 483 14.03 14.21 -6.28
N ARG A 484 14.14 15.54 -6.41
CA ARG A 484 13.35 16.34 -7.36
C ARG A 484 13.55 15.93 -8.81
N GLY A 485 12.46 15.91 -9.57
CA GLY A 485 12.44 15.41 -10.95
C GLY A 485 12.59 13.89 -11.10
N LEU A 486 13.13 13.18 -10.11
CA LEU A 486 13.44 11.76 -10.24
C LEU A 486 12.18 10.89 -10.12
N ILE A 487 11.95 10.04 -11.12
CA ILE A 487 10.90 9.01 -11.17
C ILE A 487 11.52 7.74 -11.73
N ILE A 488 11.29 6.61 -11.05
CA ILE A 488 11.69 5.28 -11.51
C ILE A 488 10.41 4.45 -11.75
N ILE A 489 10.29 3.85 -12.92
CA ILE A 489 9.19 2.94 -13.28
C ILE A 489 9.77 1.65 -13.86
N GLN A 490 8.97 0.59 -13.81
CA GLN A 490 9.28 -0.70 -14.44
C GLN A 490 8.15 -1.10 -15.36
N GLY A 491 8.47 -1.76 -16.48
CA GLY A 491 7.48 -2.12 -17.48
C GLY A 491 8.09 -2.55 -18.81
N ILE A 492 7.37 -2.36 -19.90
CA ILE A 492 7.75 -2.76 -21.25
C ILE A 492 7.59 -1.60 -22.26
N VAL A 493 8.30 -1.69 -23.39
CA VAL A 493 8.04 -0.82 -24.55
C VAL A 493 7.02 -1.52 -25.44
N ALA A 494 5.79 -1.01 -25.46
CA ALA A 494 4.67 -1.59 -26.18
C ALA A 494 3.53 -0.58 -26.37
N ASP A 495 2.70 -0.75 -27.39
CA ASP A 495 1.53 0.12 -27.63
C ASP A 495 0.44 0.01 -26.53
N ARG A 496 0.34 -1.15 -25.88
CA ARG A 496 -0.60 -1.50 -24.77
C ARG A 496 -0.14 -2.77 -24.04
N ILE A 497 -0.61 -3.00 -22.81
CA ILE A 497 -0.55 -4.33 -22.17
C ILE A 497 -1.78 -5.11 -22.63
N ALA A 498 -1.57 -6.14 -23.45
CA ALA A 498 -2.67 -6.90 -24.03
C ALA A 498 -3.36 -7.81 -22.99
N TRP A 499 -4.68 -7.96 -23.17
CA TRP A 499 -5.52 -8.91 -22.45
C TRP A 499 -5.72 -10.17 -23.32
N ASP A 500 -5.37 -11.34 -22.79
CA ASP A 500 -5.70 -12.64 -23.39
C ASP A 500 -7.02 -13.15 -22.80
N SER A 501 -8.08 -13.06 -23.59
CA SER A 501 -9.42 -13.52 -23.21
C SER A 501 -9.55 -15.05 -23.11
N SER A 502 -8.63 -15.81 -23.69
CA SER A 502 -8.60 -17.29 -23.61
C SER A 502 -7.92 -17.75 -22.33
N ALA A 503 -6.80 -17.12 -21.97
CA ALA A 503 -6.10 -17.35 -20.71
C ALA A 503 -6.75 -16.63 -19.51
N LYS A 504 -7.63 -15.64 -19.77
CA LYS A 504 -8.18 -14.67 -18.81
C LYS A 504 -7.08 -13.97 -18.01
N ASN A 505 -6.05 -13.52 -18.70
CA ASN A 505 -4.89 -12.88 -18.07
C ASN A 505 -4.29 -11.79 -18.95
N TYR A 506 -3.53 -10.88 -18.34
CA TYR A 506 -2.71 -9.92 -19.05
C TYR A 506 -1.39 -10.54 -19.50
N LEU A 507 -0.82 -10.03 -20.60
CA LEU A 507 0.52 -10.44 -21.04
C LEU A 507 1.60 -9.80 -20.16
N TYR A 508 2.07 -10.57 -19.19
CA TYR A 508 3.15 -10.20 -18.27
C TYR A 508 4.37 -11.09 -18.47
N GLU A 509 5.44 -10.52 -19.01
CA GLU A 509 6.69 -11.23 -19.28
C GLU A 509 7.80 -10.69 -18.36
N SER A 510 7.92 -11.30 -17.17
CA SER A 510 8.85 -10.86 -16.11
C SER A 510 10.30 -10.68 -16.57
N GLU A 511 10.76 -11.52 -17.49
CA GLU A 511 12.12 -11.50 -18.06
C GLU A 511 12.33 -10.35 -19.06
N LYS A 512 11.26 -9.78 -19.63
CA LYS A 512 11.30 -8.64 -20.56
C LYS A 512 11.10 -7.29 -19.88
N VAL A 513 10.87 -7.27 -18.57
CA VAL A 513 10.76 -6.04 -17.78
C VAL A 513 12.03 -5.20 -17.91
N LEU A 514 11.84 -3.91 -18.13
CA LEU A 514 12.87 -2.89 -18.23
C LEU A 514 12.64 -1.83 -17.14
N ILE A 515 13.73 -1.28 -16.62
CA ILE A 515 13.71 -0.09 -15.77
C ILE A 515 13.76 1.14 -16.67
N PHE A 516 12.91 2.12 -16.40
CA PHE A 516 12.98 3.44 -16.99
C PHE A 516 13.12 4.49 -15.89
N VAL A 517 14.00 5.46 -16.11
CA VAL A 517 14.25 6.57 -15.18
C VAL A 517 13.97 7.87 -15.91
N SER A 518 13.17 8.73 -15.29
CA SER A 518 13.07 10.13 -15.67
C SER A 518 13.74 10.97 -14.60
N GLY A 519 14.68 11.83 -15.00
CA GLY A 519 15.29 12.83 -14.12
C GLY A 519 14.57 14.17 -14.16
N ASP A 520 13.56 14.36 -15.01
CA ASP A 520 12.95 15.68 -15.28
C ASP A 520 11.46 15.78 -14.92
N GLY A 521 10.90 14.78 -14.24
CA GLY A 521 9.48 14.78 -13.86
C GLY A 521 8.56 14.10 -14.87
N GLY A 522 9.10 13.24 -15.74
CA GLY A 522 8.34 12.45 -16.69
C GLY A 522 8.12 13.13 -18.05
N PHE A 523 8.98 14.07 -18.44
CA PHE A 523 9.02 14.58 -19.82
C PHE A 523 9.89 13.69 -20.70
N ASN A 524 11.08 13.33 -20.23
CA ASN A 524 11.98 12.41 -20.90
C ASN A 524 12.25 11.19 -20.01
N TRP A 525 12.28 10.02 -20.65
CA TRP A 525 12.57 8.73 -20.03
C TRP A 525 13.84 8.14 -20.65
N VAL A 526 14.75 7.69 -19.79
CA VAL A 526 15.95 6.93 -20.15
C VAL A 526 15.71 5.47 -19.77
N GLN A 527 15.89 4.57 -20.72
CA GLN A 527 15.81 3.13 -20.49
C GLN A 527 17.14 2.61 -19.95
N ALA A 528 17.10 1.73 -18.94
CA ALA A 528 18.28 1.00 -18.49
C ALA A 528 18.81 0.03 -19.59
N PRO A 529 20.10 -0.34 -19.55
CA PRO A 529 20.69 -1.28 -20.50
C PRO A 529 19.97 -2.64 -20.55
N SER A 530 19.91 -3.26 -21.73
CA SER A 530 19.29 -4.58 -21.93
C SER A 530 19.92 -5.70 -21.08
N ALA A 531 21.16 -5.55 -20.63
CA ALA A 531 21.81 -6.45 -19.67
C ALA A 531 21.14 -6.47 -18.27
N MET A 532 20.26 -5.49 -17.99
CA MET A 532 19.42 -5.37 -16.79
C MET A 532 17.95 -5.75 -17.08
N MET A 533 17.67 -6.55 -18.11
CA MET A 533 16.34 -7.13 -18.33
C MET A 533 15.93 -8.06 -17.18
N GLY A 534 14.67 -7.95 -16.79
CA GLY A 534 14.06 -8.61 -15.63
C GLY A 534 13.53 -7.60 -14.61
N ALA A 535 12.57 -8.01 -13.79
CA ALA A 535 12.12 -7.22 -12.65
C ALA A 535 13.28 -6.98 -11.65
N HIS A 536 13.31 -5.79 -11.04
CA HIS A 536 14.28 -5.38 -10.04
C HIS A 536 13.60 -4.76 -8.81
N HIS A 537 14.17 -4.96 -7.62
CA HIS A 537 13.94 -4.07 -6.49
C HIS A 537 14.76 -2.79 -6.72
N VAL A 538 14.14 -1.62 -6.62
CA VAL A 538 14.77 -0.31 -6.85
C VAL A 538 14.65 0.61 -5.64
N MET A 539 15.71 1.40 -5.39
CA MET A 539 15.78 2.35 -4.29
C MET A 539 16.57 3.61 -4.69
N ILE A 540 16.18 4.75 -4.10
CA ILE A 540 16.88 6.03 -4.20
C ILE A 540 17.65 6.28 -2.89
N GLY A 541 18.93 6.66 -3.01
CA GLY A 541 19.79 7.11 -1.91
C GLY A 541 20.22 8.58 -2.06
N ASP A 542 20.75 9.16 -0.97
CA ASP A 542 21.22 10.55 -0.84
C ASP A 542 20.48 11.57 -1.74
N SER A 543 19.18 11.73 -1.48
CA SER A 543 18.30 12.69 -2.16
C SER A 543 18.27 12.60 -3.70
N GLY A 544 18.51 11.42 -4.28
CA GLY A 544 18.50 11.21 -5.74
C GLY A 544 19.88 11.03 -6.37
N SER A 545 20.98 11.22 -5.62
CA SER A 545 22.35 11.06 -6.14
C SER A 545 22.72 9.60 -6.40
N ILE A 546 22.01 8.65 -5.78
CA ILE A 546 22.20 7.21 -5.96
C ILE A 546 20.88 6.57 -6.37
N ILE A 547 20.91 5.77 -7.42
CA ILE A 547 19.90 4.76 -7.72
C ILE A 547 20.53 3.39 -7.54
N MET A 548 19.90 2.53 -6.76
CA MET A 548 20.29 1.13 -6.54
C MET A 548 19.21 0.21 -7.11
N ALA A 549 19.63 -0.83 -7.84
CA ALA A 549 18.74 -1.84 -8.42
C ALA A 549 19.29 -3.26 -8.19
N LEU A 550 18.47 -4.16 -7.65
CA LEU A 550 18.79 -5.58 -7.43
C LEU A 550 17.84 -6.47 -8.25
N PRO A 551 18.33 -7.48 -8.97
CA PRO A 551 17.46 -8.37 -9.76
C PRO A 551 16.57 -9.24 -8.85
N VAL A 552 15.29 -9.37 -9.21
CA VAL A 552 14.34 -10.26 -8.53
C VAL A 552 14.61 -11.72 -8.94
N ASN A 553 14.53 -12.65 -7.98
CA ASN A 553 14.61 -14.11 -8.18
C ASN A 553 15.85 -14.63 -8.94
N LYS A 554 16.96 -13.88 -8.91
CA LYS A 554 18.30 -14.37 -9.28
C LYS A 554 19.13 -14.46 -8.01
N GLU A 555 20.02 -15.45 -7.88
CA GLU A 555 20.99 -15.45 -6.79
C GLU A 555 21.76 -14.12 -6.79
N LEU A 556 21.78 -13.42 -5.65
CA LEU A 556 22.31 -12.07 -5.55
C LEU A 556 23.84 -12.05 -5.61
N THR A 557 24.34 -12.19 -6.84
CA THR A 557 25.76 -12.18 -7.22
C THR A 557 26.25 -10.80 -7.62
N LYS A 558 25.33 -9.89 -7.96
CA LYS A 558 25.64 -8.49 -8.29
C LYS A 558 24.47 -7.53 -8.02
N MET A 559 24.81 -6.30 -7.68
CA MET A 559 23.94 -5.13 -7.66
C MET A 559 24.22 -4.28 -8.89
N HIS A 560 23.21 -3.54 -9.35
CA HIS A 560 23.36 -2.43 -10.28
C HIS A 560 23.19 -1.09 -9.55
N PHE A 561 24.00 -0.08 -9.89
CA PHE A 561 23.79 1.28 -9.40
C PHE A 561 24.06 2.34 -10.47
N SER A 562 23.45 3.51 -10.32
CA SER A 562 23.67 4.71 -11.13
C SER A 562 23.88 5.93 -10.23
N LEU A 563 24.75 6.83 -10.67
CA LEU A 563 25.09 8.11 -9.99
C LEU A 563 24.72 9.34 -10.84
N ASP A 564 24.01 9.14 -11.96
CA ASP A 564 23.72 10.15 -12.99
C ASP A 564 22.26 10.12 -13.45
N GLU A 565 21.37 9.69 -12.54
CA GLU A 565 19.92 9.60 -12.73
C GLU A 565 19.50 8.57 -13.79
N GLY A 566 20.17 7.41 -13.79
CA GLY A 566 19.88 6.28 -14.68
C GLY A 566 20.48 6.39 -16.08
N GLY A 567 21.29 7.42 -16.36
CA GLY A 567 22.00 7.59 -17.63
C GLY A 567 23.03 6.49 -17.88
N CYS A 568 23.78 6.15 -16.85
CA CYS A 568 24.82 5.13 -16.85
C CYS A 568 24.71 4.25 -15.60
N TRP A 569 24.89 2.95 -15.81
CA TRP A 569 24.78 1.94 -14.77
C TRP A 569 26.12 1.20 -14.60
N SER A 570 26.45 0.88 -13.35
CA SER A 570 27.64 0.13 -12.97
C SER A 570 27.24 -1.13 -12.19
N ASP A 571 27.92 -2.23 -12.47
CA ASP A 571 27.72 -3.50 -11.78
C ASP A 571 28.69 -3.60 -10.59
N LEU A 572 28.15 -3.95 -9.43
CA LEU A 572 28.91 -4.21 -8.21
C LEU A 572 28.75 -5.69 -7.82
N PRO A 573 29.83 -6.50 -7.76
CA PRO A 573 29.71 -7.88 -7.31
C PRO A 573 29.32 -7.93 -5.83
N ILE A 574 28.36 -8.80 -5.49
CA ILE A 574 27.92 -9.04 -4.13
C ILE A 574 28.25 -10.49 -3.75
N LYS A 575 28.76 -10.66 -2.53
CA LYS A 575 28.99 -11.96 -1.90
C LYS A 575 28.37 -11.93 -0.51
N ILE A 576 27.41 -12.83 -0.27
CA ILE A 576 26.69 -12.93 1.01
C ILE A 576 27.12 -14.25 1.65
N ASP A 577 28.05 -14.16 2.60
CA ASP A 577 28.63 -15.32 3.28
C ASP A 577 27.95 -15.66 4.63
N VAL A 578 26.91 -14.91 5.02
CA VAL A 578 26.24 -15.07 6.32
C VAL A 578 25.09 -16.08 6.31
N VAL A 579 24.47 -16.30 5.14
CA VAL A 579 23.38 -17.26 4.92
C VAL A 579 23.47 -17.81 3.49
N ASP A 580 23.17 -19.09 3.32
CA ASP A 580 23.11 -19.76 2.03
C ASP A 580 21.77 -19.46 1.33
N GLY A 581 21.81 -19.17 0.03
CA GLY A 581 20.60 -18.94 -0.78
C GLY A 581 19.77 -17.71 -0.35
N PHE A 582 20.43 -16.56 -0.18
CA PHE A 582 19.76 -15.32 0.25
C PHE A 582 18.70 -14.83 -0.75
N SER A 583 17.45 -14.82 -0.31
CA SER A 583 16.30 -14.20 -0.98
C SER A 583 16.07 -12.78 -0.45
N ILE A 584 15.82 -11.85 -1.36
CA ILE A 584 15.55 -10.43 -1.04
C ILE A 584 14.06 -10.27 -0.75
N GLU A 585 13.73 -9.57 0.33
CA GLU A 585 12.34 -9.23 0.69
C GLU A 585 12.07 -7.73 0.55
N ALA A 586 13.02 -6.87 0.96
CA ALA A 586 12.86 -5.42 0.86
C ALA A 586 14.20 -4.68 0.74
N LEU A 587 14.11 -3.45 0.25
CA LEU A 587 15.15 -2.43 0.37
C LEU A 587 14.73 -1.41 1.41
N VAL A 588 15.62 -1.01 2.30
CA VAL A 588 15.38 -0.04 3.37
C VAL A 588 16.43 1.06 3.39
N SER A 589 16.02 2.28 3.70
CA SER A 589 16.92 3.43 3.87
C SER A 589 16.48 4.23 5.08
N GLN A 590 17.40 5.02 5.62
CA GLN A 590 17.10 5.96 6.70
C GLN A 590 15.98 6.91 6.25
N PRO A 591 14.99 7.23 7.09
CA PRO A 591 13.86 8.06 6.69
C PRO A 591 14.31 9.41 6.10
N GLY A 592 13.60 9.89 5.07
CA GLY A 592 14.00 11.03 4.26
C GLY A 592 15.03 10.74 3.15
N LEU A 593 15.58 9.53 3.03
CA LEU A 593 16.51 9.10 1.96
C LEU A 593 17.77 9.97 1.80
N GLN A 594 18.26 10.62 2.88
CA GLN A 594 19.46 11.47 2.86
C GLN A 594 20.75 10.70 3.22
N SER A 595 20.68 9.37 3.27
CA SER A 595 21.80 8.50 3.66
C SER A 595 22.51 7.90 2.45
N LEU A 596 23.83 7.75 2.58
CA LEU A 596 24.68 6.95 1.68
C LEU A 596 24.67 5.46 2.06
N LYS A 597 24.02 5.06 3.16
CA LYS A 597 23.89 3.67 3.58
C LYS A 597 22.49 3.14 3.22
N LEU A 598 22.43 2.19 2.28
CA LEU A 598 21.21 1.53 1.85
C LEU A 598 21.20 0.09 2.37
N GLY A 599 20.11 -0.33 2.99
CA GLY A 599 19.94 -1.67 3.56
C GLY A 599 19.18 -2.60 2.62
N ILE A 600 19.61 -3.85 2.57
CA ILE A 600 18.93 -4.96 1.89
C ILE A 600 18.43 -5.91 2.99
N VAL A 601 17.12 -6.12 3.07
CA VAL A 601 16.47 -7.03 4.02
C VAL A 601 16.08 -8.31 3.28
N GLY A 602 16.40 -9.45 3.86
CA GLY A 602 16.09 -10.74 3.26
C GLY A 602 16.34 -11.90 4.19
N HIS A 603 16.17 -13.11 3.68
CA HIS A 603 16.31 -14.35 4.42
C HIS A 603 17.11 -15.39 3.65
N GLY A 604 17.72 -16.34 4.34
CA GLY A 604 18.39 -17.49 3.73
C GLY A 604 18.45 -18.66 4.72
N SER A 605 19.22 -19.69 4.39
CA SER A 605 19.49 -20.82 5.28
C SER A 605 20.79 -20.61 6.05
N SER A 606 20.81 -20.93 7.35
CA SER A 606 22.07 -21.12 8.08
C SER A 606 22.79 -22.40 7.62
N SER A 607 24.05 -22.55 8.04
CA SER A 607 24.78 -23.83 7.90
C SER A 607 24.15 -25.01 8.67
N SER A 608 23.16 -24.76 9.54
CA SER A 608 22.33 -25.78 10.20
C SER A 608 20.97 -26.02 9.51
N GLY A 609 20.73 -25.37 8.35
CA GLY A 609 19.47 -25.48 7.60
C GLY A 609 18.29 -24.72 8.21
N GLN A 610 18.52 -23.77 9.11
CA GLN A 610 17.49 -22.96 9.76
C GLN A 610 17.27 -21.65 8.98
N LEU A 611 16.00 -21.26 8.81
CA LEU A 611 15.63 -19.96 8.24
C LEU A 611 16.26 -18.84 9.08
N THR A 612 17.06 -17.99 8.44
CA THR A 612 17.83 -16.93 9.08
C THR A 612 17.63 -15.63 8.31
N TRP A 613 17.14 -14.61 9.02
CA TRP A 613 17.00 -13.24 8.50
C TRP A 613 18.35 -12.51 8.54
N ALA A 614 18.62 -11.66 7.54
CA ALA A 614 19.78 -10.79 7.51
C ALA A 614 19.41 -9.39 6.99
N ILE A 615 20.08 -8.38 7.54
CA ILE A 615 20.05 -7.01 7.02
C ILE A 615 21.48 -6.65 6.61
N ILE A 616 21.63 -6.28 5.35
CA ILE A 616 22.91 -6.03 4.71
C ILE A 616 23.00 -4.55 4.37
N ASP A 617 23.95 -3.84 4.98
CA ASP A 617 24.16 -2.42 4.72
C ASP A 617 25.22 -2.21 3.64
N VAL A 618 24.85 -1.45 2.61
CA VAL A 618 25.69 -1.06 1.48
C VAL A 618 26.06 0.42 1.65
N ASP A 619 27.34 0.68 1.91
CA ASP A 619 27.87 2.00 2.25
C ASP A 619 28.50 2.69 1.03
N PHE A 620 27.72 3.54 0.36
CA PHE A 620 28.16 4.31 -0.81
C PHE A 620 29.19 5.40 -0.47
N SER A 621 29.50 5.68 0.80
CA SER A 621 30.58 6.63 1.17
C SER A 621 31.98 6.20 0.70
N LYS A 622 32.14 4.92 0.31
CA LYS A 622 33.38 4.40 -0.32
C LYS A 622 33.48 4.71 -1.81
N ILE A 623 32.37 5.05 -2.47
CA ILE A 623 32.28 5.44 -3.88
C ILE A 623 32.18 6.96 -3.99
N VAL A 624 31.39 7.57 -3.11
CA VAL A 624 31.07 9.00 -3.07
C VAL A 624 31.52 9.57 -1.71
N SER A 625 32.81 9.88 -1.59
CA SER A 625 33.44 10.34 -0.33
C SER A 625 33.34 11.85 -0.09
N ASP A 626 33.13 12.63 -1.16
CA ASP A 626 33.30 14.08 -1.13
C ASP A 626 31.95 14.79 -1.06
N LYS A 627 31.81 15.76 -0.16
CA LYS A 627 30.62 16.60 -0.09
C LYS A 627 30.56 17.56 -1.28
N CYS A 628 29.38 17.71 -1.89
CA CYS A 628 29.18 18.59 -3.04
C CYS A 628 29.56 20.05 -2.75
N LYS A 629 30.25 20.67 -3.70
CA LYS A 629 30.54 22.12 -3.73
C LYS A 629 29.54 22.79 -4.67
N GLU A 630 29.42 24.11 -4.59
CA GLU A 630 28.60 24.90 -5.53
C GLU A 630 28.99 24.68 -7.02
N THR A 631 30.24 24.31 -7.30
CA THR A 631 30.70 23.95 -8.66
C THR A 631 30.12 22.63 -9.17
N ASP A 632 29.75 21.72 -8.27
CA ASP A 632 29.17 20.41 -8.56
C ASP A 632 27.64 20.47 -8.76
N LEU A 633 27.04 21.63 -8.48
CA LEU A 633 25.62 21.87 -8.63
C LEU A 633 25.32 22.62 -9.93
N ASP A 634 24.13 22.40 -10.48
CA ASP A 634 23.54 23.16 -11.57
C ASP A 634 22.15 23.68 -11.19
N SER A 635 21.70 24.71 -11.90
CA SER A 635 20.37 25.29 -11.76
C SER A 635 19.42 24.65 -12.77
N TRP A 636 18.54 23.78 -12.28
CA TRP A 636 17.56 23.07 -13.09
C TRP A 636 16.17 23.70 -12.93
N GLU A 637 15.58 24.15 -14.04
CA GLU A 637 14.16 24.50 -14.10
C GLU A 637 13.33 23.21 -14.11
N ASP A 638 12.35 23.13 -13.22
CA ASP A 638 11.54 21.93 -12.99
C ASP A 638 10.63 21.56 -14.17
N THR A 639 10.39 22.53 -15.04
CA THR A 639 9.45 22.45 -16.13
C THR A 639 10.00 23.23 -17.33
N PRO A 640 10.05 22.65 -18.54
CA PRO A 640 10.58 23.34 -19.72
C PRO A 640 9.68 24.49 -20.22
N TYR A 641 8.47 24.60 -19.67
CA TYR A 641 7.48 25.65 -19.88
C TYR A 641 6.65 25.79 -18.60
N CYS A 642 5.96 26.92 -18.43
CA CYS A 642 5.25 27.17 -17.20
C CYS A 642 4.10 26.16 -16.97
N TYR A 643 4.04 25.59 -15.77
CA TYR A 643 2.97 24.71 -15.30
C TYR A 643 2.43 25.21 -13.96
N LEU A 644 1.11 25.15 -13.79
CA LEU A 644 0.43 25.62 -12.57
C LEU A 644 0.78 27.09 -12.24
N GLY A 645 1.09 27.88 -13.28
CA GLY A 645 1.43 29.29 -13.18
C GLY A 645 2.78 29.67 -12.54
N GLU A 646 3.65 28.71 -12.23
CA GLU A 646 5.03 28.96 -11.78
C GLU A 646 6.06 28.22 -12.65
N LYS A 647 7.25 28.81 -12.76
CA LYS A 647 8.50 28.08 -13.04
C LYS A 647 9.29 27.99 -11.74
N ARG A 648 9.87 26.82 -11.41
CA ARG A 648 10.71 26.67 -10.21
C ARG A 648 12.11 26.22 -10.58
N THR A 649 13.11 26.98 -10.15
CA THR A 649 14.53 26.65 -10.35
C THR A 649 15.09 26.04 -9.08
N TYR A 650 15.54 24.80 -9.17
CA TYR A 650 16.17 24.02 -8.11
C TYR A 650 17.68 23.95 -8.32
N LYS A 651 18.46 23.91 -7.22
CA LYS A 651 19.85 23.44 -7.31
C LYS A 651 19.88 21.92 -7.23
N ARG A 652 20.53 21.27 -8.20
CA ARG A 652 20.70 19.81 -8.29
C ARG A 652 22.15 19.46 -8.55
N ILE A 653 22.55 18.23 -8.22
CA ILE A 653 23.89 17.71 -8.56
C ILE A 653 23.99 17.56 -10.08
N LYS A 654 25.12 17.94 -10.67
CA LYS A 654 25.43 17.69 -12.08
C LYS A 654 25.59 16.20 -12.33
N LYS A 655 25.13 15.72 -13.50
CA LYS A 655 25.19 14.29 -13.87
C LYS A 655 26.63 13.75 -13.92
N GLU A 656 27.61 14.62 -14.18
CA GLU A 656 29.04 14.31 -14.16
C GLU A 656 29.73 14.45 -12.78
N SER A 657 29.06 15.02 -11.78
CA SER A 657 29.61 15.25 -10.44
C SER A 657 29.25 14.13 -9.48
N TRP A 658 30.26 13.38 -9.05
CA TRP A 658 30.11 12.36 -8.00
C TRP A 658 30.48 12.96 -6.65
N CYS A 659 29.46 13.44 -5.94
CA CYS A 659 29.55 14.01 -4.60
C CYS A 659 28.23 13.76 -3.86
N TYR A 660 28.23 13.86 -2.53
CA TYR A 660 27.03 13.71 -1.73
C TYR A 660 26.53 15.05 -1.19
N MET A 661 25.21 15.22 -1.08
CA MET A 661 24.61 16.45 -0.54
C MET A 661 24.59 16.42 0.99
N GLY A 662 24.23 15.26 1.55
CA GLY A 662 24.19 15.01 2.99
C GLY A 662 23.01 15.67 3.71
N ALA A 663 22.86 15.32 4.99
CA ALA A 663 21.71 15.73 5.78
C ALA A 663 21.55 17.27 5.87
N ASN A 664 20.29 17.72 5.88
CA ASN A 664 19.86 19.12 5.94
C ASN A 664 20.11 19.97 4.68
N SER A 665 20.41 19.37 3.52
CA SER A 665 20.31 20.06 2.22
C SER A 665 18.84 20.22 1.79
N GLY A 666 18.07 20.98 2.57
CA GLY A 666 16.66 21.26 2.30
C GLY A 666 16.49 21.83 0.89
N VAL A 667 15.52 21.29 0.14
CA VAL A 667 15.30 21.61 -1.27
C VAL A 667 14.81 23.07 -1.43
N SER A 668 15.75 24.00 -1.49
CA SER A 668 15.49 25.41 -1.79
C SER A 668 15.28 25.61 -3.29
N TYR A 669 14.28 26.39 -3.66
CA TYR A 669 14.02 26.79 -5.03
C TYR A 669 13.67 28.28 -5.10
N THR A 670 13.96 28.89 -6.24
CA THR A 670 13.36 30.19 -6.61
C THR A 670 12.16 29.92 -7.51
N ALA A 671 11.05 30.63 -7.28
CA ALA A 671 9.86 30.55 -8.12
C ALA A 671 9.67 31.85 -8.89
N GLU A 672 9.40 31.75 -10.19
CA GLU A 672 8.92 32.86 -11.02
C GLU A 672 7.47 32.59 -11.41
N THR A 673 6.56 33.50 -11.03
CA THR A 673 5.17 33.45 -11.46
C THR A 673 5.04 33.82 -12.93
N CYS A 674 4.25 33.08 -13.70
CA CYS A 674 4.06 33.29 -15.14
C CYS A 674 2.83 34.16 -15.46
N ALA A 675 2.73 34.65 -16.70
CA ALA A 675 1.45 35.11 -17.23
C ALA A 675 0.51 33.91 -17.45
N CYS A 676 -0.79 34.08 -17.21
CA CYS A 676 -1.75 33.00 -17.43
C CYS A 676 -1.85 32.59 -18.91
N SER A 677 -2.04 31.30 -19.14
CA SER A 677 -2.10 30.64 -20.44
C SER A 677 -3.36 29.77 -20.54
N ARG A 678 -3.69 29.23 -21.72
CA ARG A 678 -4.86 28.34 -21.88
C ARG A 678 -4.74 27.06 -21.03
N SER A 679 -3.51 26.60 -20.73
CA SER A 679 -3.22 25.40 -19.92
C SER A 679 -3.51 25.55 -18.43
N ASP A 680 -3.61 26.78 -17.92
CA ASP A 680 -3.84 27.10 -16.50
C ASP A 680 -5.35 27.08 -16.15
N TYR A 681 -6.18 26.60 -17.08
CA TYR A 681 -7.64 26.65 -17.06
C TYR A 681 -8.29 25.39 -17.64
N GLU A 682 -9.07 24.69 -16.83
CA GLU A 682 -9.88 23.54 -17.24
C GLU A 682 -11.33 23.93 -17.57
N CYS A 683 -12.13 22.96 -18.03
CA CYS A 683 -13.56 23.17 -18.22
C CYS A 683 -14.25 23.17 -16.85
N ASP A 684 -15.20 24.09 -16.69
CA ASP A 684 -15.97 24.21 -15.44
C ASP A 684 -17.18 23.26 -15.41
N TYR A 685 -17.85 23.16 -14.28
CA TYR A 685 -18.99 22.26 -14.07
C TYR A 685 -20.09 22.45 -15.13
N GLY A 686 -20.52 21.34 -15.75
CA GLY A 686 -21.50 21.34 -16.84
C GLY A 686 -20.94 21.70 -18.22
N TYR A 687 -19.61 21.79 -18.38
CA TYR A 687 -18.93 21.99 -19.65
C TYR A 687 -17.93 20.85 -19.92
N LEU A 688 -17.87 20.43 -21.19
CA LEU A 688 -16.98 19.37 -21.67
C LEU A 688 -15.90 19.93 -22.59
N LYS A 689 -14.73 19.30 -22.54
CA LYS A 689 -13.63 19.51 -23.49
C LYS A 689 -14.05 18.98 -24.86
N GLN A 690 -14.00 19.81 -25.90
CA GLN A 690 -14.41 19.39 -27.26
C GLN A 690 -13.37 18.49 -27.93
N THR A 691 -12.10 18.85 -27.83
CA THR A 691 -10.97 18.07 -28.33
C THR A 691 -9.76 18.23 -27.42
N ASP A 692 -8.87 17.24 -27.38
CA ASP A 692 -7.66 17.31 -26.58
C ASP A 692 -6.69 18.41 -27.00
N LYS A 693 -6.72 18.80 -28.28
CA LYS A 693 -5.75 19.73 -28.87
C LYS A 693 -6.15 21.19 -28.74
N GLU A 694 -7.43 21.52 -28.84
CA GLU A 694 -7.90 22.91 -28.83
C GLU A 694 -8.18 23.42 -27.41
N ARG A 695 -8.37 22.50 -26.45
CA ARG A 695 -8.75 22.82 -25.06
C ARG A 695 -9.97 23.75 -24.99
N THR A 696 -10.88 23.69 -25.95
CA THR A 696 -12.13 24.46 -25.94
C THR A 696 -13.16 23.76 -25.07
N CYS A 697 -13.88 24.53 -24.26
CA CYS A 697 -14.95 24.03 -23.41
C CYS A 697 -16.30 24.45 -23.98
N SER A 698 -17.16 23.48 -24.24
CA SER A 698 -18.56 23.70 -24.66
C SER A 698 -19.51 23.15 -23.61
N LYS A 699 -20.63 23.83 -23.41
CA LYS A 699 -21.68 23.37 -22.50
C LYS A 699 -22.09 21.95 -22.89
N ASP A 700 -22.18 21.03 -21.93
CA ASP A 700 -22.66 19.67 -22.19
C ASP A 700 -24.10 19.76 -22.75
N PRO A 701 -24.43 19.18 -23.92
CA PRO A 701 -25.78 19.27 -24.49
C PRO A 701 -26.88 18.71 -23.57
N ASP A 702 -26.51 17.76 -22.70
CA ASP A 702 -27.39 17.13 -21.74
C ASP A 702 -27.57 17.97 -20.45
N PHE A 703 -26.74 18.99 -20.23
CA PHE A 703 -26.80 19.91 -19.10
C PHE A 703 -27.94 20.94 -19.26
N LYS A 704 -29.15 20.47 -18.95
CA LYS A 704 -30.39 21.24 -18.98
C LYS A 704 -30.53 22.08 -17.70
N ASN A 705 -30.45 23.40 -17.87
CA ASN A 705 -30.70 24.48 -16.89
C ASN A 705 -29.52 24.92 -15.99
N GLN A 706 -29.82 25.92 -15.15
CA GLN A 706 -28.91 26.55 -14.19
C GLN A 706 -28.85 25.70 -12.93
N VAL A 707 -27.65 25.29 -12.48
CA VAL A 707 -27.51 24.51 -11.24
C VAL A 707 -27.84 25.40 -10.07
N THR A 708 -28.89 25.05 -9.34
CA THR A 708 -29.14 25.57 -8.00
C THR A 708 -28.76 24.54 -6.95
N PHE A 709 -28.13 25.00 -5.88
CA PHE A 709 -27.65 24.16 -4.80
C PHE A 709 -27.86 24.84 -3.44
N CYS A 710 -28.09 24.04 -2.40
CA CYS A 710 -28.26 24.54 -1.05
C CYS A 710 -26.91 24.68 -0.34
N LYS A 711 -26.63 25.85 0.25
CA LYS A 711 -25.47 26.06 1.12
C LYS A 711 -25.87 26.88 2.34
N ASN A 712 -25.58 26.36 3.52
CA ASN A 712 -25.94 26.99 4.81
C ASN A 712 -27.42 27.44 4.88
N GLY A 713 -28.33 26.62 4.35
CA GLY A 713 -29.78 26.89 4.35
C GLY A 713 -30.24 27.98 3.37
N THR A 714 -29.36 28.52 2.53
CA THR A 714 -29.70 29.48 1.45
C THR A 714 -29.48 28.84 0.08
N VAL A 715 -30.37 29.10 -0.87
CA VAL A 715 -30.21 28.62 -2.25
C VAL A 715 -29.30 29.55 -3.04
N TYR A 716 -28.29 28.95 -3.67
CA TYR A 716 -27.39 29.61 -4.60
C TYR A 716 -27.56 29.04 -6.01
N GLN A 717 -27.16 29.82 -7.01
CA GLN A 717 -27.14 29.44 -8.42
C GLN A 717 -25.71 29.58 -8.97
N LEU A 718 -25.24 28.58 -9.72
CA LEU A 718 -23.97 28.64 -10.43
C LEU A 718 -24.13 29.39 -11.76
N GLU A 719 -23.44 30.53 -11.91
CA GLU A 719 -23.26 31.24 -13.18
C GLU A 719 -21.82 31.01 -13.69
N SER A 720 -21.63 29.96 -14.52
CA SER A 720 -20.32 29.60 -15.09
C SER A 720 -20.11 30.14 -16.52
N SER A 721 -18.90 30.66 -16.79
CA SER A 721 -18.43 31.07 -18.11
C SER A 721 -17.94 29.90 -19.00
N GLY A 722 -17.90 28.68 -18.44
CA GLY A 722 -17.41 27.45 -19.06
C GLY A 722 -15.95 27.10 -18.79
N TYR A 723 -15.22 27.98 -18.10
CA TYR A 723 -13.81 27.78 -17.76
C TYR A 723 -13.56 28.15 -16.30
N ARG A 724 -12.84 27.29 -15.57
CA ARG A 724 -12.33 27.59 -14.23
C ARG A 724 -10.81 27.51 -14.20
N LYS A 725 -10.18 28.30 -13.33
CA LYS A 725 -8.73 28.21 -13.12
C LYS A 725 -8.43 26.87 -12.44
N VAL A 726 -7.34 26.19 -12.84
CA VAL A 726 -6.93 24.95 -12.15
C VAL A 726 -6.65 25.28 -10.67
N PRO A 727 -7.30 24.61 -9.69
CA PRO A 727 -7.06 24.90 -8.28
C PRO A 727 -5.59 24.73 -7.88
N GLY A 728 -5.09 25.71 -7.12
CA GLY A 728 -3.68 25.82 -6.74
C GLY A 728 -2.76 26.43 -7.82
N ASP A 729 -3.27 26.74 -9.02
CA ASP A 729 -2.52 27.48 -10.03
C ASP A 729 -2.28 28.94 -9.61
N LYS A 730 -1.04 29.40 -9.75
CA LYS A 730 -0.59 30.72 -9.27
C LYS A 730 -0.33 31.74 -10.37
N CYS A 731 -0.70 31.48 -11.63
CA CYS A 731 -0.43 32.37 -12.75
C CYS A 731 -1.02 33.77 -12.49
N ASP A 732 -0.28 34.79 -12.93
CA ASP A 732 -0.62 36.19 -12.77
C ASP A 732 -1.41 36.68 -13.99
N ALA A 733 -2.70 36.94 -13.77
CA ALA A 733 -3.61 37.42 -14.80
C ALA A 733 -3.31 38.85 -15.27
N SER A 734 -2.54 39.64 -14.49
CA SER A 734 -2.20 41.03 -14.79
C SER A 734 -1.01 41.20 -15.74
N LYS A 735 -0.21 40.14 -15.96
CA LYS A 735 0.94 40.17 -16.87
C LYS A 735 0.50 40.33 -18.34
N PRO A 736 1.32 41.01 -19.17
CA PRO A 736 1.02 41.16 -20.60
C PRO A 736 0.90 39.80 -21.30
N ASN A 737 0.02 39.72 -22.30
CA ASN A 737 -0.33 38.51 -23.05
C ASN A 737 -1.00 37.39 -22.23
N SER A 738 -1.43 37.66 -20.99
CA SER A 738 -2.22 36.75 -20.18
C SER A 738 -3.54 36.35 -20.84
N PHE A 739 -3.82 35.05 -20.91
CA PHE A 739 -5.14 34.52 -21.27
C PHE A 739 -6.09 34.68 -20.08
N VAL A 740 -7.04 35.61 -20.19
CA VAL A 740 -8.05 35.85 -19.15
C VAL A 740 -9.44 35.48 -19.68
N ARG A 741 -10.10 34.56 -18.99
CA ARG A 741 -11.55 34.31 -19.06
C ARG A 741 -12.20 34.77 -17.76
N ASP A 742 -13.53 34.91 -17.71
CA ASP A 742 -14.21 35.19 -16.43
C ASP A 742 -14.11 33.92 -15.57
N THR A 743 -13.09 33.90 -14.71
CA THR A 743 -12.72 32.77 -13.84
C THR A 743 -13.68 32.59 -12.68
N ASN A 744 -14.53 33.59 -12.45
CA ASN A 744 -15.51 33.57 -11.39
C ASN A 744 -16.70 32.75 -11.88
N GLY A 745 -16.71 31.45 -11.56
CA GLY A 745 -17.95 30.73 -11.40
C GLY A 745 -18.78 31.47 -10.36
N LYS A 746 -19.67 32.36 -10.81
CA LYS A 746 -20.36 33.30 -9.92
C LYS A 746 -21.47 32.54 -9.22
N VAL A 747 -21.18 32.17 -7.98
CA VAL A 747 -22.16 31.61 -7.05
C VAL A 747 -23.07 32.75 -6.59
N LYS A 748 -24.21 32.89 -7.26
CA LYS A 748 -25.19 33.95 -7.01
C LYS A 748 -26.19 33.48 -5.98
N SER A 749 -26.27 34.16 -4.83
CA SER A 749 -27.34 33.91 -3.86
C SER A 749 -28.68 34.30 -4.48
N LEU A 750 -29.66 33.40 -4.38
CA LEU A 750 -31.06 33.70 -4.70
C LEU A 750 -31.82 34.29 -3.51
N ASN A 751 -31.16 34.46 -2.36
CA ASN A 751 -31.70 35.06 -1.12
C ASN A 751 -33.03 34.44 -0.66
N ARG A 752 -33.22 33.15 -0.91
CA ARG A 752 -34.35 32.35 -0.43
C ARG A 752 -33.84 31.17 0.41
N PRO A 753 -34.60 30.74 1.44
CA PRO A 753 -34.27 29.52 2.18
C PRO A 753 -34.33 28.30 1.25
N CYS A 754 -33.64 27.23 1.62
CA CYS A 754 -33.80 25.93 0.96
C CYS A 754 -35.12 25.28 1.42
N ASP A 755 -36.00 24.98 0.47
CA ASP A 755 -37.27 24.29 0.69
C ASP A 755 -37.10 22.77 0.54
N ALA A 756 -38.02 21.96 1.09
CA ALA A 756 -37.97 20.50 1.00
C ALA A 756 -38.12 19.92 -0.43
N GLY A 757 -38.38 20.78 -1.42
CA GLY A 757 -38.40 20.44 -2.86
C GLY A 757 -37.22 21.01 -3.65
N ASP A 758 -36.28 21.71 -3.00
CA ASP A 758 -35.03 22.13 -3.62
C ASP A 758 -34.05 20.97 -3.67
N THR A 759 -34.20 20.12 -4.68
CA THR A 759 -33.15 19.15 -5.01
C THR A 759 -31.93 19.90 -5.54
N ASP A 760 -30.76 19.65 -4.93
CA ASP A 760 -29.47 19.98 -5.53
C ASP A 760 -29.48 19.45 -6.97
N THR A 761 -29.34 20.34 -7.95
CA THR A 761 -29.63 20.00 -9.35
C THR A 761 -28.44 19.31 -10.01
N TYR A 762 -28.26 18.03 -9.66
CA TYR A 762 -27.15 17.21 -10.15
C TYR A 762 -27.20 16.97 -11.67
N LEU A 763 -26.05 16.85 -12.30
CA LEU A 763 -25.91 16.14 -13.58
C LEU A 763 -26.38 14.69 -13.38
N SER A 764 -27.35 14.20 -14.17
CA SER A 764 -27.87 12.84 -14.03
C SER A 764 -26.88 11.79 -14.53
N LEU A 765 -26.74 10.65 -13.84
CA LEU A 765 -25.86 9.56 -14.29
C LEU A 765 -26.27 8.97 -15.65
N GLU A 766 -27.55 8.97 -16.03
CA GLU A 766 -28.00 8.57 -17.39
C GLU A 766 -27.26 9.34 -18.52
N THR A 767 -26.79 10.56 -18.24
CA THR A 767 -26.00 11.40 -19.15
C THR A 767 -24.56 10.89 -19.30
N VAL A 768 -24.02 10.31 -18.23
CA VAL A 768 -22.69 9.69 -18.18
C VAL A 768 -22.77 8.27 -18.76
N GLU A 769 -23.78 7.47 -18.41
CA GLU A 769 -24.01 6.11 -18.91
C GLU A 769 -24.15 6.04 -20.43
N LYS A 770 -24.85 7.00 -21.06
CA LYS A 770 -24.94 7.11 -22.53
C LYS A 770 -23.60 7.42 -23.20
N LYS A 771 -22.58 7.86 -22.45
CA LYS A 771 -21.19 8.04 -22.89
C LYS A 771 -20.28 6.89 -22.44
N ILE A 772 -20.61 6.16 -21.36
CA ILE A 772 -19.90 4.94 -20.89
C ILE A 772 -20.12 3.77 -21.87
N CYS A 773 -21.37 3.49 -22.25
CA CYS A 773 -21.69 2.40 -23.17
C CYS A 773 -21.72 2.85 -24.64
N GLY A 774 -20.62 2.62 -25.36
CA GLY A 774 -20.55 2.85 -26.80
C GLY A 774 -21.51 1.95 -27.60
N THR A 775 -22.64 2.53 -28.04
CA THR A 775 -23.57 2.01 -29.07
C THR A 775 -23.88 0.50 -29.01
N SER A 776 -24.64 0.06 -28.00
CA SER A 776 -25.20 -1.30 -28.01
C SER A 776 -26.10 -1.53 -29.23
N GLN A 777 -25.77 -2.55 -30.03
CA GLN A 777 -26.60 -2.98 -31.15
C GLN A 777 -27.96 -3.51 -30.66
N LYS A 778 -28.99 -3.35 -31.49
CA LYS A 778 -30.32 -3.96 -31.27
C LYS A 778 -30.19 -5.48 -31.15
N MET A 779 -30.52 -6.04 -29.98
CA MET A 779 -30.90 -7.45 -29.93
C MET A 779 -32.26 -7.63 -30.60
N VAL A 780 -32.37 -8.66 -31.44
CA VAL A 780 -33.60 -9.08 -32.08
C VAL A 780 -34.47 -9.81 -31.06
N SER A 781 -35.76 -9.48 -31.03
CA SER A 781 -36.77 -10.12 -30.17
C SER A 781 -36.93 -11.61 -30.50
N GLY A 782 -36.81 -12.48 -29.51
CA GLY A 782 -37.00 -13.93 -29.62
C GLY A 782 -38.07 -14.46 -28.65
N ASP A 783 -39.25 -14.73 -29.22
CA ASP A 783 -40.36 -15.60 -28.81
C ASP A 783 -40.85 -15.75 -27.34
N ASP A 784 -42.16 -15.56 -27.16
CA ASP A 784 -42.92 -15.81 -25.94
C ASP A 784 -43.21 -17.31 -25.72
N SER A 785 -42.37 -18.02 -24.96
CA SER A 785 -42.72 -19.39 -24.50
C SER A 785 -41.97 -19.91 -23.25
N ASN A 786 -42.14 -19.31 -22.07
CA ASN A 786 -41.62 -19.93 -20.82
C ASN A 786 -42.39 -19.67 -19.49
N GLU A 787 -43.60 -19.10 -19.51
CA GLU A 787 -44.32 -18.74 -18.28
C GLU A 787 -44.78 -19.93 -17.40
N HIS A 788 -44.70 -21.16 -17.91
CA HIS A 788 -45.11 -22.38 -17.18
C HIS A 788 -44.00 -23.09 -16.40
N LYS A 789 -42.70 -22.78 -16.60
CA LYS A 789 -41.60 -23.46 -15.89
C LYS A 789 -41.25 -22.83 -14.53
N THR A 790 -41.48 -21.53 -14.36
CA THR A 790 -41.08 -20.75 -13.17
C THR A 790 -41.78 -21.20 -11.89
N LYS A 791 -43.05 -21.61 -11.98
CA LYS A 791 -43.84 -22.05 -10.81
C LYS A 791 -43.38 -23.39 -10.22
N GLY A 792 -42.81 -24.28 -11.04
CA GLY A 792 -42.24 -25.55 -10.58
C GLY A 792 -40.92 -25.36 -9.82
N LEU A 793 -40.06 -24.45 -10.29
CA LEU A 793 -38.74 -24.20 -9.70
C LEU A 793 -38.86 -23.61 -8.28
N VAL A 794 -39.76 -22.65 -8.08
CA VAL A 794 -39.99 -22.02 -6.77
C VAL A 794 -40.47 -23.04 -5.73
N ALA A 795 -41.35 -23.98 -6.10
CA ALA A 795 -41.81 -25.02 -5.19
C ALA A 795 -40.67 -25.96 -4.75
N VAL A 796 -39.76 -26.33 -5.67
CA VAL A 796 -38.59 -27.17 -5.35
C VAL A 796 -37.61 -26.44 -4.42
N VAL A 797 -37.35 -25.14 -4.65
CA VAL A 797 -36.48 -24.32 -3.78
C VAL A 797 -37.06 -24.17 -2.36
N VAL A 798 -38.38 -24.00 -2.22
CA VAL A 798 -39.04 -23.95 -0.90
C VAL A 798 -38.97 -25.30 -0.17
N ILE A 799 -39.11 -26.42 -0.89
CA ILE A 799 -38.97 -27.76 -0.28
C ILE A 799 -37.52 -28.03 0.16
N LEU A 800 -36.53 -27.67 -0.65
CA LEU A 800 -35.11 -27.86 -0.31
C LEU A 800 -34.67 -27.00 0.89
N THR A 801 -35.16 -25.75 1.01
CA THR A 801 -34.87 -24.90 2.18
C THR A 801 -35.55 -25.41 3.46
N LEU A 802 -36.77 -25.97 3.37
CA LEU A 802 -37.42 -26.65 4.49
C LEU A 802 -36.70 -27.93 4.93
N ILE A 803 -36.15 -28.71 3.99
CA ILE A 803 -35.35 -29.91 4.31
C ILE A 803 -34.02 -29.50 4.97
N SER A 804 -33.33 -28.51 4.41
CA SER A 804 -32.07 -27.98 4.95
C SER A 804 -32.23 -27.47 6.39
N THR A 805 -33.25 -26.64 6.65
CA THR A 805 -33.52 -26.12 8.00
C THR A 805 -33.88 -27.23 9.00
N ALA A 806 -34.67 -28.24 8.59
CA ALA A 806 -34.94 -29.41 9.42
C ALA A 806 -33.67 -30.22 9.76
N LEU A 807 -32.74 -30.36 8.80
CA LEU A 807 -31.46 -31.05 9.00
C LEU A 807 -30.55 -30.29 9.98
N CYS A 808 -30.45 -28.97 9.85
CA CYS A 808 -29.70 -28.13 10.78
C CYS A 808 -30.24 -28.20 12.22
N ILE A 809 -31.57 -28.20 12.40
CA ILE A 809 -32.20 -28.39 13.71
C ILE A 809 -31.89 -29.77 14.28
N ALA A 810 -31.98 -30.84 13.48
CA ALA A 810 -31.66 -32.20 13.92
C ALA A 810 -30.19 -32.35 14.34
N LEU A 811 -29.25 -31.82 13.55
CA LEU A 811 -27.82 -31.80 13.87
C LEU A 811 -27.52 -30.98 15.13
N GLY A 812 -28.16 -29.83 15.30
CA GLY A 812 -28.06 -29.01 16.53
C GLY A 812 -28.54 -29.76 17.78
N ILE A 813 -29.64 -30.52 17.68
CA ILE A 813 -30.15 -31.36 18.78
C ILE A 813 -29.18 -32.51 19.09
N VAL A 814 -28.60 -33.15 18.08
CA VAL A 814 -27.59 -34.21 18.27
C VAL A 814 -26.32 -33.65 18.94
N TYR A 815 -25.84 -32.49 18.50
CA TYR A 815 -24.70 -31.79 19.09
C TYR A 815 -24.94 -31.39 20.55
N MET A 816 -26.11 -30.83 20.86
CA MET A 816 -26.55 -30.52 22.23
C MET A 816 -26.60 -31.78 23.12
N LYS A 817 -27.04 -32.92 22.58
CA LYS A 817 -27.10 -34.20 23.29
C LYS A 817 -25.69 -34.78 23.53
N TYR A 818 -24.80 -34.67 22.55
CA TYR A 818 -23.38 -35.05 22.68
C TYR A 818 -22.65 -34.20 23.73
N ARG A 819 -22.84 -32.87 23.71
CA ARG A 819 -22.27 -31.94 24.70
C ARG A 819 -22.77 -32.20 26.13
N ARG A 820 -24.01 -32.65 26.29
CA ARG A 820 -24.56 -33.08 27.60
C ARG A 820 -23.86 -34.32 28.17
N ILE A 821 -23.41 -35.24 27.32
CA ILE A 821 -22.70 -36.46 27.75
C ILE A 821 -21.27 -36.12 28.18
N GLN A 822 -20.57 -35.26 27.44
CA GLN A 822 -19.22 -34.78 27.82
C GLN A 822 -19.21 -34.08 29.18
N ASN A 823 -20.22 -33.25 29.48
CA ASN A 823 -20.31 -32.55 30.76
C ASN A 823 -20.61 -33.46 31.97
N GLN A 824 -20.99 -34.73 31.79
CA GLN A 824 -21.16 -35.69 32.89
C GLN A 824 -19.88 -36.47 33.24
N PHE A 825 -18.80 -36.34 32.46
CA PHE A 825 -17.53 -37.04 32.71
C PHE A 825 -16.45 -36.21 33.44
N ASN A 826 -16.69 -34.92 33.69
CA ASN A 826 -15.71 -33.99 34.27
C ASN A 826 -16.05 -33.46 35.69
N TYR A 827 -16.99 -34.08 36.41
CA TYR A 827 -17.22 -33.78 37.83
C TYR A 827 -17.46 -35.05 38.65
N GLY A 828 -16.50 -35.34 39.54
CA GLY A 828 -16.40 -36.50 40.42
C GLY A 828 -14.94 -36.61 40.89
N GLU A 829 -14.49 -35.76 41.81
CA GLU A 829 -14.60 -35.91 43.28
C GLU A 829 -13.34 -36.58 43.86
N PHE A 830 -12.57 -35.85 44.68
CA PHE A 830 -11.96 -36.31 45.94
C PHE A 830 -11.34 -35.13 46.74
N ASP A 831 -11.22 -35.30 48.05
CA ASP A 831 -11.46 -34.25 49.07
C ASP A 831 -10.26 -33.47 49.65
N ASN A 832 -10.63 -32.41 50.39
CA ASN A 832 -9.81 -31.66 51.34
C ASN A 832 -9.33 -32.50 52.54
N ILE A 833 -8.04 -32.39 52.93
CA ILE A 833 -7.55 -32.51 54.33
C ILE A 833 -6.41 -31.46 54.54
N PRO A 834 -6.29 -30.76 55.69
CA PRO A 834 -5.46 -29.56 55.83
C PRO A 834 -4.04 -29.74 56.43
N SER A 835 -3.30 -28.63 56.41
CA SER A 835 -1.94 -28.31 56.90
C SER A 835 -1.41 -28.98 58.20
N SER A 836 -0.09 -29.29 58.23
CA SER A 836 0.86 -28.75 59.24
C SER A 836 2.35 -29.14 59.05
N THR A 837 3.24 -28.14 59.26
CA THR A 837 4.62 -28.15 59.83
C THR A 837 5.73 -29.15 59.44
N ASP A 838 6.86 -28.56 59.01
CA ASP A 838 8.27 -28.79 59.39
C ASP A 838 8.89 -30.21 59.45
N LEU A 839 9.89 -30.47 58.59
CA LEU A 839 11.33 -30.62 58.96
C LEU A 839 12.21 -31.01 57.74
N ALA A 840 13.51 -30.69 57.83
CA ALA A 840 14.54 -30.94 56.82
C ALA A 840 15.43 -32.16 57.21
N PRO A 841 16.67 -32.36 56.68
CA PRO A 841 17.03 -32.75 55.31
C PRO A 841 17.97 -33.99 55.27
N SER A 842 18.21 -34.57 54.08
CA SER A 842 19.44 -35.29 53.66
C SER A 842 19.19 -36.05 52.33
N ALA A 843 20.16 -36.61 51.60
CA ALA A 843 21.50 -36.21 51.17
C ALA A 843 22.17 -37.46 50.53
N SER A 844 22.58 -37.36 49.27
CA SER A 844 23.78 -38.00 48.68
C SER A 844 23.89 -39.50 48.39
N SER A 845 24.78 -39.75 47.41
CA SER A 845 25.49 -41.00 47.03
C SER A 845 24.76 -41.97 46.07
N VAL A 846 25.41 -42.70 45.14
CA VAL A 846 26.59 -42.54 44.22
C VAL A 846 26.98 -43.96 43.73
N SER A 847 27.32 -44.09 42.43
CA SER A 847 27.99 -45.25 41.76
C SER A 847 27.31 -46.64 41.86
N GLU A 848 27.65 -47.69 41.10
CA GLU A 848 28.79 -47.93 40.19
C GLU A 848 28.43 -48.92 39.04
N THR A 849 29.41 -49.33 38.22
CA THR A 849 29.29 -49.92 36.87
C THR A 849 29.57 -51.44 36.75
N VAL A 850 29.43 -51.99 35.51
CA VAL A 850 29.93 -53.28 34.97
C VAL A 850 29.06 -54.54 35.26
N GLY A 851 28.77 -55.47 34.32
CA GLY A 851 28.98 -55.54 32.86
C GLY A 851 28.82 -56.97 32.23
N ILE A 852 28.83 -57.05 30.88
CA ILE A 852 29.37 -58.16 30.02
C ILE A 852 28.49 -59.41 29.60
N THR A 853 27.97 -59.32 28.36
CA THR A 853 27.87 -60.32 27.23
C THR A 853 26.99 -61.59 27.20
N HIS A 854 26.14 -61.67 26.14
CA HIS A 854 26.00 -62.75 25.10
C HIS A 854 25.09 -62.26 23.92
N GLY A 855 24.87 -62.92 22.75
CA GLY A 855 25.34 -64.23 22.27
C GLY A 855 25.08 -64.68 20.79
N SER A 856 24.56 -63.84 19.84
CA SER A 856 24.41 -64.11 18.37
C SER A 856 23.33 -65.09 17.84
N LYS A 857 22.57 -64.70 16.78
CA LYS A 857 22.46 -65.38 15.44
C LYS A 857 21.30 -64.89 14.53
N ASN A 858 21.59 -64.70 13.22
CA ASN A 858 20.79 -64.89 11.96
C ASN A 858 19.31 -64.42 11.86
N GLY A 859 18.73 -64.04 10.69
CA GLY A 859 19.24 -63.86 9.32
C GLY A 859 18.22 -64.23 8.21
N LYS A 860 17.92 -63.29 7.30
CA LYS A 860 17.26 -63.40 5.94
C LYS A 860 15.71 -63.52 5.79
N SER A 861 15.13 -62.45 5.20
CA SER A 861 14.30 -62.37 3.97
C SER A 861 13.39 -63.54 3.52
N TYR A 862 12.12 -63.26 3.18
CA TYR A 862 11.52 -63.57 1.85
C TYR A 862 10.21 -62.77 1.60
N SER A 863 9.62 -62.91 0.41
CA SER A 863 8.71 -61.97 -0.26
C SER A 863 7.33 -62.52 -0.65
N LYS A 864 6.34 -61.62 -0.85
CA LYS A 864 5.19 -61.67 -1.79
C LYS A 864 4.29 -62.93 -1.89
N LEU A 865 2.98 -62.71 -1.73
CA LEU A 865 1.82 -63.08 -2.59
C LEU A 865 0.56 -62.50 -1.87
N LYS A 866 -0.39 -61.75 -2.46
CA LYS A 866 -1.35 -62.05 -3.57
C LYS A 866 -2.21 -63.29 -3.29
N ASP A 867 -3.52 -63.33 -3.51
CA ASP A 867 -4.55 -62.35 -3.93
C ASP A 867 -5.90 -62.85 -3.34
N SER A 868 -6.86 -61.96 -3.04
CA SER A 868 -8.31 -62.26 -3.22
C SER A 868 -9.20 -61.04 -2.93
N THR A 869 -9.74 -60.50 -4.02
CA THR A 869 -10.80 -59.51 -4.16
C THR A 869 -12.12 -59.83 -3.43
N VAL A 870 -12.78 -58.80 -2.88
CA VAL A 870 -14.23 -58.58 -3.02
C VAL A 870 -14.45 -57.09 -3.27
N GLU A 871 -15.36 -56.77 -4.20
CA GLU A 871 -15.73 -55.40 -4.60
C GLU A 871 -16.52 -54.65 -3.51
N LEU A 872 -16.37 -53.33 -3.47
CA LEU A 872 -17.43 -52.39 -3.08
C LEU A 872 -17.09 -51.04 -3.71
N ASP A 873 -17.76 -50.75 -4.83
CA ASP A 873 -17.55 -49.54 -5.62
C ASP A 873 -18.67 -48.51 -5.32
N VAL A 874 -18.25 -47.25 -5.19
CA VAL A 874 -18.99 -45.98 -5.35
C VAL A 874 -20.49 -45.94 -4.98
N ASP A 875 -20.84 -45.17 -3.93
CA ASP A 875 -21.59 -43.91 -4.12
C ASP A 875 -21.68 -43.03 -2.84
N LEU A 876 -22.04 -41.74 -3.02
CA LEU A 876 -22.37 -40.73 -1.98
C LEU A 876 -21.21 -40.15 -1.13
N LEU A 877 -20.38 -39.31 -1.75
CA LEU A 877 -19.75 -38.16 -1.07
C LEU A 877 -19.78 -36.92 -1.99
N ASN A 878 -20.88 -36.17 -1.92
CA ASN A 878 -21.03 -34.82 -2.44
C ASN A 878 -22.12 -34.10 -1.62
N MET A 879 -21.70 -33.37 -0.59
CA MET A 879 -22.43 -32.31 0.12
C MET A 879 -21.42 -31.32 0.70
#